data_AF-A0A7Z9G7Z3-F1
#
_entry.id   AF-A0A7Z9G7Z3-F1
#
_cell.length_a   1.000
_cell.length_b   1.000
_cell.length_c   1.000
_cell.angle_alpha   90.00
_cell.angle_beta   90.00
_cell.angle_gamma   90.00
#
_symmetry.space_group_name_H-M   'P 1'
#
loop_
_entity.id
_entity.type
_entity.pdbx_description
1 polymer ?
#
loop_
_entity_poly.entity_id
_entity_poly.type
_entity_poly.pdbx_seq_one_letter_code
_entity_poly.pdbx_strand_id
1 'polypeptide(L)'
;MHIRFCVTAVIFCALLVRCSDDPNDGSNCTEGSNCAQVLRCIDDVCVPIDATVNQRTGADVVDDTVSDTGNEDSVADVSDEDSLSDAVDSETASDSTSEEIATEVHKDGTDPDAENLCGNGIVDEGEDCDDQNDDEDDLCHSDCSFTCGDGLLQSIEECDTAIADGEEGACPSSCENAEDCSVASVQGNECAQICVVAPIAECIDGDSCCGFGCNNLEDPECPAVCGNGFVESGETCDPTGTCPTSCNDDNSCTADVLGGELTNCNAVCTFSAIADCADGDGCCPAGCTSASDNDCSASCGNGFVDPSETCDPPESCPESCDDSNACTADTLTGSKANCNIQCSNVAILEPLNGDKCCPAGGNAINDSDCDPVCDNAVLESGESCDPPESCPTLTTCNDSDSCTTDSLTGDAQQCNAACVNEPITAPTDSDSCCPDGANANNDNDCKAQCNNSVLESGESCDPPGTCPSEADCNDNNGCSADSLSGSAAHCNAVCVNTPITLAVNNDGCCPDGANANNDNDCNTSCGNSSVEAGETCDPPDSCPAAADCNDGNSCTADSLTGSAANCNAVCVNAAITLPTNDDGCCPAGANANNDTDCNAQCGNSNLEDGETCDPPESCPTANDCNDNNSCTTDSLTGAAANCNATCINTDITLPANNDGCCPPGANSNNDNDCNANCGNSSVEAGETCDPPSSCPKVLDCNDNNSCTTDTLNGSAANCDAACNNTPITLPANNDGCCPDGANANNDNDCNAQCGNSAIEAGETCDPPDTCSTEVDCNDNNSCTADSITGSAAACNAVCVNLAITLPNNDDGCCPAGANANNDNDCSAQCGNSSVEAGETCDPPGSCPAADDCNDSNNCTTDTLSGSAAACTAVCVNNAIIKCGSADGCCPAGCNNNNDNDCSANCGNSTIESGETCDPPSSCPSAAACNDNQSCTTDTLSGSAANCNALCVNTPITQANNGDGCCPAGANANNDNDCPSICNNGVVEAGETCDPPNSCPNLTSCNDSNSCTVDSVAGSATNCTAACVNTPITQATNGDGCCPAGANANNDNDCNAQCNNG
;
A
#
# COMPACT_ATOMS: atom_id res chain seq x y z
N MET A 1 -4.31 -51.71 -36.09
CA MET A 1 -3.10 -52.46 -35.67
C MET A 1 -1.94 -51.49 -35.63
N HIS A 2 -1.26 -51.38 -34.48
CA HIS A 2 0.04 -50.72 -34.22
C HIS A 2 0.19 -49.19 -34.36
N ILE A 3 -0.14 -48.50 -33.27
CA ILE A 3 0.52 -47.27 -32.81
C ILE A 3 1.81 -47.68 -32.06
N ARG A 4 2.93 -47.01 -32.33
CA ARG A 4 4.14 -47.05 -31.50
C ARG A 4 4.71 -45.63 -31.35
N PHE A 5 4.62 -45.10 -30.13
CA PHE A 5 5.53 -44.07 -29.62
C PHE A 5 6.29 -44.67 -28.44
N CYS A 6 7.62 -44.64 -28.51
CA CYS A 6 8.53 -44.93 -27.42
C CYS A 6 8.79 -43.64 -26.64
N VAL A 7 8.54 -43.66 -25.33
CA VAL A 7 9.10 -42.72 -24.36
C VAL A 7 10.11 -43.50 -23.51
N THR A 8 11.36 -43.04 -23.49
CA THR A 8 12.42 -43.46 -22.56
C THR A 8 12.81 -42.21 -21.77
N ALA A 9 12.51 -42.18 -20.47
CA ALA A 9 13.42 -42.53 -19.37
C ALA A 9 14.14 -41.31 -18.78
N VAL A 10 13.61 -40.84 -17.65
CA VAL A 10 14.17 -39.83 -16.75
C VAL A 10 15.35 -40.40 -15.96
N ILE A 11 16.35 -39.55 -15.78
CA ILE A 11 17.61 -39.74 -15.06
C ILE A 11 17.37 -39.73 -13.53
N PHE A 12 18.02 -40.65 -12.82
CA PHE A 12 18.33 -40.54 -11.39
C PHE A 12 19.83 -40.74 -11.20
N CYS A 13 20.55 -39.72 -10.73
CA CYS A 13 21.69 -39.92 -9.84
C CYS A 13 22.07 -38.61 -9.14
N ALA A 14 21.87 -38.60 -7.83
CA ALA A 14 22.30 -37.59 -6.88
C ALA A 14 23.82 -37.62 -6.66
N LEU A 15 24.42 -36.47 -6.31
CA LEU A 15 25.60 -36.48 -5.45
C LEU A 15 25.71 -35.21 -4.57
N LEU A 16 25.72 -35.48 -3.28
CA LEU A 16 25.92 -34.63 -2.11
C LEU A 16 27.32 -33.99 -2.06
N VAL A 17 27.45 -32.77 -1.49
CA VAL A 17 28.44 -32.46 -0.42
C VAL A 17 27.88 -31.37 0.51
N ARG A 18 28.17 -31.52 1.81
CA ARG A 18 27.62 -30.85 2.99
C ARG A 18 28.38 -29.58 3.42
N CYS A 19 27.71 -28.87 4.34
CA CYS A 19 28.10 -27.73 5.19
C CYS A 19 29.56 -27.62 5.66
N SER A 20 30.00 -26.37 5.87
CA SER A 20 30.98 -25.99 6.89
C SER A 20 30.61 -24.64 7.49
N ASP A 21 30.40 -24.63 8.81
CA ASP A 21 30.34 -23.44 9.66
C ASP A 21 31.78 -22.96 9.97
N ASP A 22 32.05 -21.66 9.88
CA ASP A 22 32.83 -20.91 10.89
C ASP A 22 32.47 -19.41 10.82
N PRO A 23 32.20 -18.74 11.96
CA PRO A 23 31.71 -17.37 12.05
C PRO A 23 32.85 -16.39 12.31
N ASN A 24 32.85 -15.24 11.62
CA ASN A 24 33.44 -13.95 12.01
C ASN A 24 33.61 -13.08 10.76
N ASP A 25 32.59 -12.35 10.34
CA ASP A 25 32.75 -10.91 10.09
C ASP A 25 31.37 -10.25 10.10
N GLY A 26 31.21 -9.26 10.97
CA GLY A 26 29.99 -8.48 11.07
C GLY A 26 30.20 -7.16 10.35
N SER A 27 29.44 -6.90 9.30
CA SER A 27 28.65 -5.67 9.08
C SER A 27 28.25 -5.51 7.61
N ASN A 28 26.95 -5.26 7.43
CA ASN A 28 26.28 -4.51 6.36
C ASN A 28 26.77 -4.66 4.93
N CYS A 29 25.96 -5.29 4.07
CA CYS A 29 25.44 -4.65 2.86
C CYS A 29 24.30 -5.49 2.24
N THR A 30 23.32 -4.76 1.73
CA THR A 30 22.03 -5.13 1.15
C THR A 30 22.11 -6.01 -0.11
N GLU A 31 21.18 -6.97 -0.19
CA GLU A 31 20.68 -7.59 -1.44
C GLU A 31 20.13 -6.51 -2.39
N GLY A 32 20.11 -6.64 -3.72
CA GLY A 32 20.56 -7.69 -4.62
C GLY A 32 20.37 -7.17 -6.05
N SER A 33 21.42 -7.20 -6.86
CA SER A 33 21.36 -6.96 -8.31
C SER A 33 21.70 -8.28 -8.98
N ASN A 34 20.69 -8.97 -9.51
CA ASN A 34 20.92 -10.21 -10.24
C ASN A 34 21.31 -9.93 -11.68
N CYS A 35 22.48 -10.47 -12.04
CA CYS A 35 22.94 -10.70 -13.40
C CYS A 35 21.97 -11.65 -14.11
N ALA A 36 21.41 -11.21 -15.24
CA ALA A 36 20.98 -12.11 -16.31
C ALA A 36 21.86 -11.82 -17.53
N GLN A 37 22.82 -12.69 -17.81
CA GLN A 37 23.45 -12.75 -19.12
C GLN A 37 22.63 -13.70 -19.99
N VAL A 38 22.15 -13.15 -21.11
CA VAL A 38 21.42 -13.81 -22.18
C VAL A 38 22.37 -14.76 -22.92
N LEU A 39 22.00 -16.05 -23.02
CA LEU A 39 22.55 -16.98 -24.01
C LEU A 39 21.65 -16.96 -25.26
N ARG A 40 22.23 -16.71 -26.44
CA ARG A 40 21.61 -17.06 -27.74
C ARG A 40 22.34 -18.28 -28.31
N CYS A 41 21.57 -19.27 -28.77
CA CYS A 41 22.07 -20.41 -29.54
C CYS A 41 21.78 -20.17 -31.03
N ILE A 42 22.78 -20.31 -31.88
CA ILE A 42 22.64 -20.57 -33.32
C ILE A 42 23.65 -21.68 -33.66
N ASP A 43 23.15 -22.79 -34.18
CA ASP A 43 23.84 -23.92 -34.82
C ASP A 43 25.10 -24.53 -34.13
N ASP A 44 24.85 -25.38 -33.14
CA ASP A 44 25.57 -26.64 -32.85
C ASP A 44 27.12 -26.66 -32.72
N VAL A 45 27.79 -25.59 -32.27
CA VAL A 45 29.17 -25.69 -31.70
C VAL A 45 29.46 -24.63 -30.62
N CYS A 46 30.00 -25.02 -29.45
CA CYS A 46 30.53 -24.11 -28.42
C CYS A 46 32.07 -24.21 -28.26
N VAL A 47 32.79 -23.09 -28.30
CA VAL A 47 34.23 -22.97 -27.95
C VAL A 47 34.46 -21.66 -27.17
N PRO A 48 35.30 -21.63 -26.10
CA PRO A 48 35.51 -20.44 -25.27
C PRO A 48 36.63 -19.52 -25.79
N ILE A 49 36.52 -18.20 -25.56
CA ILE A 49 37.64 -17.25 -25.75
C ILE A 49 37.86 -16.40 -24.50
N ASP A 50 39.14 -16.38 -24.12
CA ASP A 50 39.83 -15.63 -23.08
C ASP A 50 39.58 -14.11 -23.10
N ALA A 51 39.51 -13.53 -21.90
CA ALA A 51 39.58 -12.09 -21.66
C ALA A 51 41.03 -11.65 -21.37
N THR A 52 41.52 -10.67 -22.13
CA THR A 52 42.66 -9.82 -21.71
C THR A 52 42.40 -8.35 -22.03
N VAL A 53 42.44 -7.52 -20.97
CA VAL A 53 43.09 -6.18 -20.88
C VAL A 53 42.43 -5.08 -21.76
N ASN A 54 41.97 -3.93 -21.27
CA ASN A 54 42.64 -2.96 -20.40
C ASN A 54 41.65 -1.88 -19.93
N GLN A 55 41.74 -1.47 -18.66
CA GLN A 55 41.21 -0.19 -18.19
C GLN A 55 42.16 0.95 -18.62
N ARG A 56 41.61 2.09 -19.05
CA ARG A 56 42.21 3.40 -18.79
C ARG A 56 41.14 4.46 -18.54
N THR A 57 41.35 5.12 -17.42
CA THR A 57 40.68 6.28 -16.84
C THR A 57 40.94 7.57 -17.61
N GLY A 58 39.94 8.46 -17.61
CA GLY A 58 40.15 9.86 -17.20
C GLY A 58 40.21 10.95 -18.29
N ALA A 59 39.21 11.84 -18.17
CA ALA A 59 39.31 13.30 -18.22
C ALA A 59 38.98 14.07 -19.52
N ASP A 60 38.31 15.19 -19.24
CA ASP A 60 38.15 16.46 -19.95
C ASP A 60 37.07 16.64 -21.03
N VAL A 61 36.01 17.35 -20.60
CA VAL A 61 35.53 18.65 -21.11
C VAL A 61 35.84 18.95 -22.58
N VAL A 62 34.80 19.17 -23.39
CA VAL A 62 34.42 20.45 -24.01
C VAL A 62 33.23 20.19 -24.93
N ASP A 63 32.17 20.94 -24.65
CA ASP A 63 31.06 21.30 -25.52
C ASP A 63 31.58 22.04 -26.77
N ASP A 64 31.31 21.50 -27.97
CA ASP A 64 30.88 22.37 -29.08
C ASP A 64 30.25 21.52 -30.20
N THR A 65 28.95 21.70 -30.35
CA THR A 65 28.28 21.68 -31.64
C THR A 65 28.95 22.63 -32.61
N VAL A 66 28.97 22.36 -33.91
CA VAL A 66 28.50 23.32 -34.92
C VAL A 66 28.43 22.64 -36.28
N SER A 67 27.26 22.84 -36.86
CA SER A 67 26.83 22.56 -38.22
C SER A 67 27.65 23.29 -39.28
N ASP A 68 27.83 22.58 -40.37
CA ASP A 68 28.38 22.97 -41.66
C ASP A 68 27.62 24.15 -42.30
N THR A 69 28.37 25.12 -42.87
CA THR A 69 27.98 25.84 -44.09
C THR A 69 29.22 26.42 -44.77
N GLY A 70 29.43 26.08 -46.04
CA GLY A 70 29.87 27.07 -47.03
C GLY A 70 31.02 26.71 -47.99
N ASN A 71 30.63 26.21 -49.17
CA ASN A 71 30.86 26.83 -50.48
C ASN A 71 32.19 26.64 -51.28
N GLU A 72 31.96 26.30 -52.56
CA GLU A 72 32.73 26.41 -53.84
C GLU A 72 34.09 25.66 -53.95
N ASP A 73 34.47 25.06 -55.07
CA ASP A 73 34.33 25.46 -56.48
C ASP A 73 35.03 24.38 -57.36
N SER A 74 34.63 24.32 -58.62
CA SER A 74 35.50 24.16 -59.79
C SER A 74 35.84 22.75 -60.39
N VAL A 75 35.11 22.49 -61.49
CA VAL A 75 35.52 22.06 -62.87
C VAL A 75 35.83 20.60 -63.28
N ALA A 76 35.03 20.19 -64.29
CA ALA A 76 35.39 19.67 -65.64
C ALA A 76 35.79 18.20 -65.90
N ASP A 77 34.84 17.50 -66.54
CA ASP A 77 34.81 17.23 -68.01
C ASP A 77 35.24 15.85 -68.57
N VAL A 78 34.41 15.39 -69.54
CA VAL A 78 34.50 14.39 -70.62
C VAL A 78 35.09 12.99 -70.40
N SER A 79 34.33 11.93 -70.73
CA SER A 79 34.13 11.41 -72.12
C SER A 79 33.61 9.96 -72.16
N ASP A 80 32.52 9.79 -72.91
CA ASP A 80 32.32 8.87 -74.04
C ASP A 80 32.31 7.33 -73.89
N GLU A 81 31.15 6.78 -74.33
CA GLU A 81 30.93 5.71 -75.32
C GLU A 81 31.49 4.29 -75.01
N ASP A 82 30.62 3.26 -74.98
CA ASP A 82 30.24 2.53 -76.21
C ASP A 82 29.41 1.26 -75.88
N SER A 83 28.19 1.27 -76.40
CA SER A 83 27.39 0.23 -77.04
C SER A 83 27.79 -1.27 -77.04
N LEU A 84 26.75 -2.09 -76.85
CA LEU A 84 26.40 -3.31 -77.62
C LEU A 84 27.34 -4.53 -77.56
N SER A 85 26.83 -5.64 -77.04
CA SER A 85 26.20 -6.67 -77.89
C SER A 85 25.81 -7.92 -77.10
N ASP A 86 24.59 -8.37 -77.42
CA ASP A 86 24.03 -9.68 -77.13
C ASP A 86 25.02 -10.83 -77.39
N ALA A 87 25.01 -11.81 -76.49
CA ALA A 87 24.90 -13.22 -76.88
C ALA A 87 24.56 -14.11 -75.67
N VAL A 88 23.25 -14.35 -75.50
CA VAL A 88 22.58 -15.66 -75.30
C VAL A 88 23.18 -16.68 -74.31
N ASP A 89 22.36 -16.94 -73.28
CA ASP A 89 21.89 -18.23 -72.73
C ASP A 89 22.88 -19.34 -72.31
N SER A 90 22.87 -19.78 -71.04
CA SER A 90 21.81 -20.56 -70.34
C SER A 90 21.81 -22.02 -70.82
N GLU A 91 21.81 -23.09 -70.02
CA GLU A 91 21.80 -23.34 -68.57
C GLU A 91 22.02 -24.86 -68.34
N THR A 92 22.45 -25.27 -67.13
CA THR A 92 22.14 -26.56 -66.45
C THR A 92 22.74 -27.88 -67.04
N ALA A 93 22.90 -29.02 -66.36
CA ALA A 93 22.46 -29.50 -65.05
C ALA A 93 23.37 -30.67 -64.57
N SER A 94 23.53 -30.83 -63.26
CA SER A 94 23.32 -32.13 -62.62
C SER A 94 21.80 -32.35 -62.51
N ASP A 95 21.18 -33.48 -62.83
CA ASP A 95 21.35 -34.51 -63.86
C ASP A 95 20.36 -35.61 -63.43
N SER A 96 19.40 -35.94 -64.29
CA SER A 96 19.28 -37.33 -64.73
C SER A 96 18.66 -37.34 -66.11
N THR A 97 19.55 -37.13 -67.08
CA THR A 97 19.72 -37.89 -68.32
C THR A 97 18.48 -38.16 -69.19
N SER A 98 18.54 -37.54 -70.38
CA SER A 98 19.06 -38.13 -71.62
C SER A 98 18.09 -38.18 -72.78
N GLU A 99 18.53 -37.49 -73.85
CA GLU A 99 18.49 -37.91 -75.24
C GLU A 99 17.12 -37.86 -75.94
N GLU A 100 16.98 -37.37 -77.17
CA GLU A 100 17.82 -36.60 -78.08
C GLU A 100 16.92 -36.36 -79.32
N ILE A 101 17.25 -35.34 -80.10
CA ILE A 101 17.14 -35.33 -81.57
C ILE A 101 15.75 -35.14 -82.22
N ALA A 102 15.52 -33.87 -82.53
CA ALA A 102 15.78 -33.25 -83.84
C ALA A 102 14.73 -33.24 -84.98
N THR A 103 14.94 -32.15 -85.73
CA THR A 103 14.81 -31.94 -87.18
C THR A 103 13.49 -31.41 -87.75
N GLU A 104 13.57 -30.10 -88.06
CA GLU A 104 13.27 -29.43 -89.34
C GLU A 104 12.09 -29.93 -90.18
N VAL A 105 11.24 -28.98 -90.62
CA VAL A 105 11.12 -28.53 -92.04
C VAL A 105 9.93 -27.56 -92.20
N HIS A 106 10.26 -26.32 -92.61
CA HIS A 106 9.57 -25.43 -93.59
C HIS A 106 8.04 -25.21 -93.62
N LYS A 107 7.74 -23.90 -93.86
CA LYS A 107 6.67 -23.27 -94.68
C LYS A 107 5.34 -22.99 -93.96
N ASP A 108 5.00 -21.71 -93.78
CA ASP A 108 4.44 -20.78 -94.80
C ASP A 108 2.95 -21.05 -95.06
N GLY A 109 2.12 -20.09 -94.64
CA GLY A 109 0.91 -19.74 -95.38
C GLY A 109 -0.40 -20.39 -94.92
N THR A 110 -1.31 -19.51 -94.51
CA THR A 110 -2.70 -19.39 -95.00
C THR A 110 -3.77 -20.44 -94.65
N ASP A 111 -4.87 -19.91 -94.09
CA ASP A 111 -6.29 -20.28 -94.34
C ASP A 111 -6.82 -21.64 -93.81
N PRO A 112 -8.14 -21.81 -93.63
CA PRO A 112 -8.77 -22.62 -92.58
C PRO A 112 -9.27 -23.96 -93.15
N ASP A 113 -9.79 -24.82 -92.27
CA ASP A 113 -10.40 -26.14 -92.54
C ASP A 113 -9.40 -27.30 -92.77
N ALA A 114 -8.98 -27.92 -91.66
CA ALA A 114 -8.51 -29.31 -91.62
C ALA A 114 -9.24 -30.04 -90.46
N GLU A 115 -9.77 -31.22 -90.77
CA GLU A 115 -10.73 -31.99 -89.98
C GLU A 115 -10.09 -32.73 -88.79
N ASN A 116 -10.88 -33.07 -87.76
CA ASN A 116 -10.55 -34.00 -86.65
C ASN A 116 -9.61 -35.10 -87.14
N LEU A 117 -8.39 -35.11 -86.61
CA LEU A 117 -7.37 -36.09 -86.97
C LEU A 117 -6.92 -36.79 -85.70
N CYS A 118 -7.55 -37.93 -85.45
CA CYS A 118 -7.10 -38.93 -84.51
C CYS A 118 -5.61 -39.25 -84.73
N GLY A 119 -4.83 -39.27 -83.64
CA GLY A 119 -3.40 -39.50 -83.62
C GLY A 119 -2.56 -38.23 -83.53
N ASN A 120 -3.16 -37.09 -83.18
CA ASN A 120 -2.48 -35.80 -83.01
C ASN A 120 -2.10 -35.49 -81.55
N GLY A 121 -2.56 -36.32 -80.60
CA GLY A 121 -2.26 -36.22 -79.18
C GLY A 121 -3.12 -35.24 -78.41
N ILE A 122 -4.19 -34.76 -79.03
CA ILE A 122 -5.17 -33.86 -78.46
C ILE A 122 -6.53 -34.49 -78.74
N VAL A 123 -7.29 -34.76 -77.68
CA VAL A 123 -8.66 -35.30 -77.82
C VAL A 123 -9.56 -34.22 -78.42
N ASP A 124 -9.89 -34.34 -79.70
CA ASP A 124 -10.73 -33.40 -80.44
C ASP A 124 -12.24 -33.71 -80.29
N GLU A 125 -13.11 -32.80 -80.77
CA GLU A 125 -14.57 -32.92 -80.62
C GLU A 125 -15.11 -34.11 -81.45
N GLY A 126 -15.29 -35.28 -80.82
CA GLY A 126 -15.73 -36.53 -81.46
C GLY A 126 -14.83 -37.74 -81.21
N GLU A 127 -13.73 -37.55 -80.49
CA GLU A 127 -12.78 -38.58 -80.04
C GLU A 127 -12.97 -38.84 -78.54
N ASP A 128 -12.81 -40.08 -78.10
CA ASP A 128 -12.87 -40.45 -76.67
C ASP A 128 -11.46 -40.40 -76.02
N CYS A 129 -10.41 -40.51 -76.83
CA CYS A 129 -8.99 -40.51 -76.45
C CYS A 129 -8.11 -40.19 -77.69
N ASP A 130 -6.82 -39.82 -77.53
CA ASP A 130 -5.82 -39.70 -78.62
C ASP A 130 -4.40 -39.77 -78.02
N ASP A 131 -3.68 -40.86 -78.28
CA ASP A 131 -2.34 -41.14 -77.73
C ASP A 131 -1.21 -41.16 -78.78
N GLN A 132 -1.46 -40.54 -79.94
CA GLN A 132 -0.49 -40.33 -81.02
C GLN A 132 0.09 -41.60 -81.65
N ASN A 133 -0.54 -42.75 -81.47
CA ASN A 133 -0.05 -43.98 -82.06
C ASN A 133 -1.20 -44.85 -82.62
N ASP A 134 -0.85 -45.86 -83.43
CA ASP A 134 -1.82 -46.76 -84.09
C ASP A 134 -1.84 -48.16 -83.42
N ASP A 135 -1.40 -48.27 -82.16
CA ASP A 135 -1.32 -49.54 -81.44
C ASP A 135 -2.70 -49.91 -80.86
N GLU A 136 -3.30 -50.97 -81.38
CA GLU A 136 -4.66 -51.38 -80.98
C GLU A 136 -4.71 -52.05 -79.60
N ASP A 137 -3.55 -52.32 -78.99
CA ASP A 137 -3.41 -53.04 -77.72
C ASP A 137 -3.07 -52.08 -76.54
N ASP A 138 -3.12 -50.76 -76.74
CA ASP A 138 -2.91 -49.77 -75.68
C ASP A 138 -4.21 -49.06 -75.24
N LEU A 139 -4.08 -47.84 -74.70
CA LEU A 139 -5.15 -47.14 -73.99
C LEU A 139 -6.12 -46.42 -74.93
N CYS A 140 -5.78 -46.26 -76.21
CA CYS A 140 -6.61 -45.61 -77.19
C CYS A 140 -6.57 -46.36 -78.53
N HIS A 141 -7.72 -46.83 -79.03
CA HIS A 141 -7.74 -47.48 -80.33
C HIS A 141 -7.31 -46.51 -81.44
N SER A 142 -6.82 -47.04 -82.56
CA SER A 142 -6.35 -46.21 -83.69
C SER A 142 -7.45 -45.39 -84.38
N ASP A 143 -8.71 -45.57 -83.99
CA ASP A 143 -9.85 -44.74 -84.38
C ASP A 143 -10.29 -43.74 -83.30
N CYS A 144 -9.45 -43.54 -82.27
CA CYS A 144 -9.66 -42.63 -81.14
C CYS A 144 -10.96 -42.91 -80.38
N SER A 145 -11.36 -44.18 -80.37
CA SER A 145 -12.45 -44.69 -79.56
C SER A 145 -11.94 -45.48 -78.36
N PHE A 146 -12.70 -45.46 -77.28
CA PHE A 146 -12.47 -46.26 -76.09
C PHE A 146 -13.66 -47.21 -75.88
N THR A 147 -13.40 -48.50 -75.67
CA THR A 147 -14.45 -49.52 -75.52
C THR A 147 -14.34 -50.28 -74.20
N CYS A 148 -15.20 -49.94 -73.26
CA CYS A 148 -15.37 -50.71 -72.03
C CYS A 148 -15.87 -52.15 -72.30
N GLY A 149 -15.24 -53.15 -71.65
CA GLY A 149 -15.65 -54.55 -71.72
C GLY A 149 -14.95 -55.35 -72.82
N ASP A 150 -13.69 -55.04 -73.10
CA ASP A 150 -12.86 -55.74 -74.07
C ASP A 150 -12.01 -56.86 -73.44
N GLY A 151 -11.97 -56.92 -72.10
CA GLY A 151 -11.29 -57.94 -71.33
C GLY A 151 -9.91 -57.54 -70.81
N LEU A 152 -9.55 -56.25 -70.88
CA LEU A 152 -8.32 -55.68 -70.37
C LEU A 152 -8.61 -54.49 -69.45
N LEU A 153 -8.02 -54.45 -68.25
CA LEU A 153 -8.16 -53.29 -67.37
C LEU A 153 -7.25 -52.14 -67.86
N GLN A 154 -7.84 -51.11 -68.46
CA GLN A 154 -7.14 -49.93 -68.95
C GLN A 154 -7.08 -48.82 -67.89
N SER A 155 -6.13 -47.87 -67.96
CA SER A 155 -5.94 -46.86 -66.90
C SER A 155 -7.06 -45.81 -66.79
N ILE A 156 -7.95 -45.76 -67.79
CA ILE A 156 -9.16 -44.91 -67.78
C ILE A 156 -10.39 -45.68 -67.24
N GLU A 157 -10.24 -46.99 -66.98
CA GLU A 157 -11.24 -47.87 -66.39
C GLU A 157 -10.90 -48.16 -64.93
N GLU A 158 -11.90 -48.14 -64.06
CA GLU A 158 -11.76 -48.66 -62.69
C GLU A 158 -11.85 -50.19 -62.66
N CYS A 159 -12.53 -50.77 -63.66
CA CYS A 159 -12.74 -52.20 -63.83
C CYS A 159 -13.18 -52.51 -65.29
N ASP A 160 -13.03 -53.75 -65.77
CA ASP A 160 -13.53 -54.20 -67.08
C ASP A 160 -14.67 -55.23 -66.93
N THR A 161 -15.71 -55.11 -67.77
CA THR A 161 -16.92 -55.95 -67.67
C THR A 161 -16.83 -57.31 -68.37
N ALA A 162 -15.81 -57.53 -69.21
CA ALA A 162 -15.51 -58.79 -69.88
C ALA A 162 -14.44 -59.64 -69.16
N ILE A 163 -13.71 -59.06 -68.19
CA ILE A 163 -12.94 -59.82 -67.20
C ILE A 163 -13.91 -60.56 -66.26
N ALA A 164 -13.65 -61.84 -66.00
CA ALA A 164 -14.54 -62.68 -65.20
C ALA A 164 -14.58 -62.22 -63.73
N ASP A 165 -15.79 -62.17 -63.16
CA ASP A 165 -16.05 -61.78 -61.76
C ASP A 165 -15.12 -62.52 -60.77
N GLY A 166 -14.39 -61.74 -59.97
CA GLY A 166 -13.40 -62.22 -59.00
C GLY A 166 -11.94 -62.29 -59.49
N GLU A 167 -11.67 -62.04 -60.76
CA GLU A 167 -10.31 -61.86 -61.29
C GLU A 167 -9.86 -60.39 -61.15
N GLU A 168 -8.54 -60.16 -61.09
CA GLU A 168 -7.95 -58.82 -60.93
C GLU A 168 -8.33 -57.93 -62.14
N GLY A 169 -9.00 -56.81 -61.86
CA GLY A 169 -9.53 -55.89 -62.87
C GLY A 169 -10.98 -56.14 -63.31
N ALA A 170 -11.69 -57.14 -62.79
CA ALA A 170 -13.11 -57.35 -63.10
C ALA A 170 -14.05 -56.34 -62.43
N CYS A 171 -15.11 -55.93 -63.14
CA CYS A 171 -16.15 -55.09 -62.53
C CYS A 171 -16.99 -55.83 -61.47
N PRO A 172 -17.18 -55.24 -60.28
CA PRO A 172 -17.88 -55.90 -59.18
C PRO A 172 -19.37 -56.07 -59.51
N SER A 173 -19.84 -57.32 -59.57
CA SER A 173 -21.26 -57.64 -59.82
C SER A 173 -22.13 -57.55 -58.55
N SER A 174 -21.51 -57.59 -57.37
CA SER A 174 -22.13 -57.38 -56.07
C SER A 174 -21.08 -56.97 -55.03
N CYS A 175 -21.47 -56.19 -54.03
CA CYS A 175 -20.60 -55.83 -52.92
C CYS A 175 -21.01 -56.62 -51.68
N GLU A 176 -20.04 -57.26 -51.03
CA GLU A 176 -20.25 -57.87 -49.73
C GLU A 176 -20.14 -56.79 -48.63
N ASN A 177 -21.07 -56.79 -47.67
CA ASN A 177 -20.98 -55.89 -46.52
C ASN A 177 -19.73 -56.23 -45.71
N ALA A 178 -18.89 -55.23 -45.45
CA ALA A 178 -17.59 -55.45 -44.82
C ALA A 178 -17.67 -55.72 -43.31
N GLU A 179 -18.72 -55.23 -42.63
CA GLU A 179 -18.97 -55.41 -41.19
C GLU A 179 -20.48 -55.32 -40.87
N ASP A 180 -20.89 -55.87 -39.71
CA ASP A 180 -22.27 -56.08 -39.27
C ASP A 180 -23.19 -54.83 -39.26
N CYS A 181 -22.63 -53.61 -39.37
CA CYS A 181 -23.39 -52.33 -39.41
C CYS A 181 -23.02 -51.42 -40.59
N SER A 182 -22.91 -52.01 -41.78
CA SER A 182 -22.67 -51.26 -43.01
C SER A 182 -23.44 -51.86 -44.18
N VAL A 183 -23.88 -51.01 -45.11
CA VAL A 183 -24.48 -51.44 -46.37
C VAL A 183 -23.50 -51.12 -47.50
N ALA A 184 -23.07 -52.14 -48.21
CA ALA A 184 -22.24 -52.00 -49.40
C ALA A 184 -23.13 -52.02 -50.65
N SER A 185 -22.92 -51.06 -51.54
CA SER A 185 -23.64 -50.96 -52.82
C SER A 185 -22.67 -50.64 -53.95
N VAL A 186 -22.95 -51.18 -55.15
CA VAL A 186 -22.19 -50.84 -56.35
C VAL A 186 -22.60 -49.44 -56.82
N GLN A 187 -21.64 -48.54 -56.99
CA GLN A 187 -21.81 -47.25 -57.64
C GLN A 187 -21.03 -47.20 -58.95
N GLY A 188 -21.54 -46.41 -59.92
CA GLY A 188 -21.00 -46.33 -61.27
C GLY A 188 -21.76 -47.21 -62.27
N ASN A 189 -21.39 -47.10 -63.54
CA ASN A 189 -21.91 -47.90 -64.64
C ASN A 189 -20.74 -48.46 -65.46
N GLU A 190 -20.95 -49.63 -66.05
CA GLU A 190 -19.97 -50.26 -66.95
C GLU A 190 -18.58 -50.36 -66.30
N CYS A 191 -17.55 -49.75 -66.87
CA CYS A 191 -16.15 -49.84 -66.42
C CYS A 191 -15.76 -48.83 -65.33
N ALA A 192 -16.73 -48.07 -64.81
CA ALA A 192 -16.56 -47.17 -63.66
C ALA A 192 -17.17 -47.75 -62.37
N GLN A 193 -17.49 -49.06 -62.34
CA GLN A 193 -18.14 -49.68 -61.19
C GLN A 193 -17.18 -49.87 -60.01
N ILE A 194 -17.57 -49.31 -58.87
CA ILE A 194 -16.84 -49.42 -57.60
C ILE A 194 -17.78 -49.85 -56.47
N CYS A 195 -17.24 -50.54 -55.46
CA CYS A 195 -17.98 -50.86 -54.24
C CYS A 195 -17.85 -49.73 -53.22
N VAL A 196 -18.97 -49.09 -52.88
CA VAL A 196 -19.03 -48.09 -51.81
C VAL A 196 -19.72 -48.70 -50.59
N VAL A 197 -19.05 -48.61 -49.44
CA VAL A 197 -19.57 -49.07 -48.14
C VAL A 197 -20.03 -47.84 -47.37
N ALA A 198 -21.31 -47.78 -47.02
CA ALA A 198 -21.88 -46.70 -46.23
C ALA A 198 -22.34 -47.23 -44.84
N PRO A 199 -22.06 -46.52 -43.74
CA PRO A 199 -22.59 -46.86 -42.43
C PRO A 199 -24.10 -46.59 -42.37
N ILE A 200 -24.84 -47.40 -41.62
CA ILE A 200 -26.27 -47.17 -41.37
C ILE A 200 -26.39 -45.96 -40.43
N ALA A 201 -27.05 -44.89 -40.90
CA ALA A 201 -27.18 -43.62 -40.18
C ALA A 201 -28.59 -43.38 -39.60
N GLU A 202 -29.53 -44.31 -39.82
CA GLU A 202 -30.89 -44.24 -39.27
C GLU A 202 -30.96 -45.06 -37.97
N CYS A 203 -31.73 -44.59 -36.99
CA CYS A 203 -32.02 -45.31 -35.75
C CYS A 203 -33.13 -46.33 -36.01
N ILE A 204 -32.79 -47.62 -36.09
CA ILE A 204 -33.74 -48.67 -36.47
C ILE A 204 -33.77 -49.74 -35.38
N ASP A 205 -34.79 -49.66 -34.52
CA ASP A 205 -35.08 -50.64 -33.46
C ASP A 205 -35.07 -52.10 -33.99
N GLY A 206 -34.16 -52.91 -33.44
CA GLY A 206 -34.06 -54.35 -33.67
C GLY A 206 -33.20 -54.79 -34.86
N ASP A 207 -32.37 -53.91 -35.44
CA ASP A 207 -31.48 -54.25 -36.55
C ASP A 207 -30.07 -54.72 -36.13
N SER A 208 -29.82 -54.80 -34.81
CA SER A 208 -28.53 -55.18 -34.19
C SER A 208 -27.40 -54.16 -34.38
N CYS A 209 -27.73 -52.93 -34.79
CA CYS A 209 -26.80 -51.84 -35.03
C CYS A 209 -27.17 -50.58 -34.26
N CYS A 210 -26.16 -49.78 -33.89
CA CYS A 210 -26.40 -48.46 -33.31
C CYS A 210 -26.03 -47.40 -34.35
N GLY A 211 -27.04 -46.73 -34.92
CA GLY A 211 -26.86 -45.67 -35.92
C GLY A 211 -26.08 -44.47 -35.37
N PHE A 212 -25.31 -43.79 -36.23
CA PHE A 212 -24.52 -42.63 -35.81
C PHE A 212 -25.44 -41.47 -35.37
N GLY A 213 -25.42 -41.13 -34.08
CA GLY A 213 -26.27 -40.10 -33.48
C GLY A 213 -27.54 -40.63 -32.79
N CYS A 214 -27.73 -41.95 -32.76
CA CYS A 214 -28.82 -42.61 -32.04
C CYS A 214 -28.45 -42.84 -30.56
N ASN A 215 -29.46 -42.83 -29.70
CA ASN A 215 -29.35 -43.11 -28.26
C ASN A 215 -30.21 -44.34 -27.91
N ASN A 216 -30.03 -44.91 -26.72
CA ASN A 216 -30.73 -46.10 -26.21
C ASN A 216 -32.27 -45.93 -26.09
N LEU A 217 -32.78 -44.69 -26.14
CA LEU A 217 -34.23 -44.40 -26.18
C LEU A 217 -34.82 -44.55 -27.58
N GLU A 218 -34.06 -44.22 -28.61
CA GLU A 218 -34.47 -44.28 -30.01
C GLU A 218 -34.08 -45.60 -30.68
N ASP A 219 -33.01 -46.23 -30.19
CA ASP A 219 -32.43 -47.46 -30.70
C ASP A 219 -31.90 -48.33 -29.54
N PRO A 220 -32.63 -49.38 -29.12
CA PRO A 220 -32.27 -50.21 -27.97
C PRO A 220 -30.95 -50.97 -28.10
N GLU A 221 -30.42 -51.07 -29.32
CA GLU A 221 -29.12 -51.67 -29.62
C GLU A 221 -27.94 -50.72 -29.31
N CYS A 222 -28.19 -49.43 -29.09
CA CYS A 222 -27.19 -48.47 -28.61
C CYS A 222 -26.91 -48.65 -27.10
N PRO A 223 -25.64 -48.64 -26.65
CA PRO A 223 -25.33 -48.65 -25.22
C PRO A 223 -25.78 -47.34 -24.56
N ALA A 224 -26.30 -47.41 -23.34
CA ALA A 224 -26.56 -46.21 -22.52
C ALA A 224 -25.23 -45.53 -22.14
N VAL A 225 -25.13 -44.21 -22.32
CA VAL A 225 -23.91 -43.43 -22.12
C VAL A 225 -24.20 -42.20 -21.26
N CYS A 226 -23.75 -42.26 -20.01
CA CYS A 226 -23.79 -41.15 -19.07
C CYS A 226 -23.03 -39.91 -19.58
N GLY A 227 -23.70 -38.75 -19.55
CA GLY A 227 -23.20 -37.45 -19.95
C GLY A 227 -23.62 -37.00 -21.36
N ASN A 228 -24.56 -37.70 -22.01
CA ASN A 228 -25.00 -37.39 -23.38
C ASN A 228 -26.25 -36.48 -23.45
N GLY A 229 -26.80 -36.08 -22.31
CA GLY A 229 -27.97 -35.23 -22.14
C GLY A 229 -29.31 -35.97 -22.09
N PHE A 230 -29.33 -37.31 -22.12
CA PHE A 230 -30.54 -38.12 -22.15
C PHE A 230 -30.54 -39.14 -21.01
N VAL A 231 -31.66 -39.30 -20.31
CA VAL A 231 -31.78 -40.31 -19.23
C VAL A 231 -32.20 -41.65 -19.83
N GLU A 232 -31.22 -42.53 -20.00
CA GLU A 232 -31.36 -43.82 -20.67
C GLU A 232 -31.64 -44.97 -19.69
N SER A 233 -31.89 -46.19 -20.19
CA SER A 233 -32.24 -47.32 -19.34
C SER A 233 -31.09 -47.71 -18.40
N GLY A 234 -31.24 -47.44 -17.09
CA GLY A 234 -30.22 -47.68 -16.08
C GLY A 234 -29.66 -46.41 -15.44
N GLU A 235 -30.03 -45.25 -15.98
CA GLU A 235 -29.67 -43.93 -15.47
C GLU A 235 -30.84 -43.30 -14.68
N THR A 236 -30.50 -42.50 -13.67
CA THR A 236 -31.42 -41.69 -12.86
C THR A 236 -31.31 -40.20 -13.16
N CYS A 237 -30.26 -39.77 -13.89
CA CYS A 237 -29.88 -38.38 -14.15
C CYS A 237 -28.87 -38.29 -15.29
N ASP A 238 -28.92 -37.29 -16.17
CA ASP A 238 -27.91 -37.03 -17.21
C ASP A 238 -27.92 -35.52 -17.60
N PRO A 239 -26.79 -34.80 -17.64
CA PRO A 239 -25.39 -35.24 -17.41
C PRO A 239 -25.05 -35.43 -15.94
N THR A 240 -23.84 -35.91 -15.63
CA THR A 240 -23.36 -36.19 -14.25
C THR A 240 -23.60 -35.06 -13.24
N GLY A 241 -23.60 -33.80 -13.70
CA GLY A 241 -23.91 -32.62 -12.88
C GLY A 241 -25.39 -32.46 -12.49
N THR A 242 -26.29 -33.23 -13.09
CA THR A 242 -27.72 -33.27 -12.73
C THR A 242 -28.04 -34.35 -11.71
N CYS A 243 -27.08 -35.22 -11.41
CA CYS A 243 -27.21 -36.23 -10.38
C CYS A 243 -27.10 -35.63 -8.98
N PRO A 244 -27.90 -36.08 -8.00
CA PRO A 244 -27.79 -35.62 -6.63
C PRO A 244 -26.40 -35.97 -6.07
N THR A 245 -25.64 -34.94 -5.67
CA THR A 245 -24.31 -35.07 -5.05
C THR A 245 -24.38 -35.14 -3.52
N SER A 246 -25.50 -34.71 -2.95
CA SER A 246 -25.87 -34.90 -1.54
C SER A 246 -27.35 -35.27 -1.45
N CYS A 247 -27.71 -36.02 -0.41
CA CYS A 247 -29.08 -36.44 -0.16
C CYS A 247 -29.70 -35.75 1.03
N ASN A 248 -29.25 -34.55 1.41
CA ASN A 248 -29.88 -33.86 2.53
C ASN A 248 -31.28 -33.37 2.09
N ASP A 249 -32.36 -33.87 2.71
CA ASP A 249 -33.72 -33.37 2.48
C ASP A 249 -34.13 -32.22 3.43
N ASP A 250 -33.15 -31.64 4.14
CA ASP A 250 -33.32 -30.61 5.16
C ASP A 250 -34.27 -31.04 6.30
N ASN A 251 -34.49 -32.35 6.45
CA ASN A 251 -35.22 -32.93 7.54
C ASN A 251 -34.27 -33.76 8.40
N SER A 252 -33.85 -33.19 9.53
CA SER A 252 -32.96 -33.86 10.49
C SER A 252 -33.51 -35.19 11.02
N CYS A 253 -34.82 -35.46 10.84
CA CYS A 253 -35.48 -36.71 11.23
C CYS A 253 -35.48 -37.80 10.16
N THR A 254 -34.65 -37.68 9.13
CA THR A 254 -34.43 -38.69 8.11
C THR A 254 -32.95 -39.04 8.03
N ALA A 255 -32.66 -40.35 7.97
CA ALA A 255 -31.34 -40.87 7.67
C ALA A 255 -31.19 -40.95 6.16
N ASP A 256 -30.33 -40.09 5.63
CA ASP A 256 -30.21 -39.84 4.20
C ASP A 256 -29.02 -40.60 3.62
N VAL A 257 -29.29 -41.49 2.66
CA VAL A 257 -28.27 -42.32 2.04
C VAL A 257 -28.30 -42.13 0.52
N LEU A 258 -27.19 -41.63 -0.02
CA LEU A 258 -26.91 -41.59 -1.46
C LEU A 258 -26.42 -42.99 -1.90
N GLY A 259 -27.23 -43.67 -2.71
CA GLY A 259 -26.86 -44.91 -3.39
C GLY A 259 -26.50 -44.66 -4.87
N GLY A 260 -25.78 -45.59 -5.50
CA GLY A 260 -25.33 -45.46 -6.90
C GLY A 260 -23.96 -44.77 -7.05
N GLU A 261 -23.51 -44.56 -8.29
CA GLU A 261 -22.24 -43.92 -8.65
C GLU A 261 -22.46 -42.78 -9.65
N LEU A 262 -21.88 -41.60 -9.37
CA LEU A 262 -21.98 -40.41 -10.24
C LEU A 262 -21.41 -40.63 -11.65
N THR A 263 -20.42 -41.52 -11.79
CA THR A 263 -19.79 -41.86 -13.08
C THR A 263 -20.69 -42.68 -14.00
N ASN A 264 -21.74 -43.30 -13.45
CA ASN A 264 -22.69 -44.14 -14.18
C ASN A 264 -24.10 -43.54 -14.20
N CYS A 265 -24.24 -42.25 -13.86
CA CYS A 265 -25.51 -41.53 -13.93
C CYS A 265 -26.67 -42.21 -13.18
N ASN A 266 -26.40 -43.00 -12.14
CA ASN A 266 -27.41 -43.80 -11.44
C ASN A 266 -27.51 -43.49 -9.93
N ALA A 267 -27.06 -42.30 -9.55
CA ALA A 267 -27.11 -41.81 -8.18
C ALA A 267 -28.57 -41.59 -7.73
N VAL A 268 -28.95 -42.13 -6.57
CA VAL A 268 -30.31 -42.12 -6.04
C VAL A 268 -30.31 -41.88 -4.54
N CYS A 269 -31.19 -41.01 -4.07
CA CYS A 269 -31.36 -40.75 -2.64
C CYS A 269 -32.40 -41.68 -2.00
N THR A 270 -32.09 -42.17 -0.81
CA THR A 270 -33.01 -42.93 0.04
C THR A 270 -33.08 -42.30 1.42
N PHE A 271 -34.31 -42.08 1.91
CA PHE A 271 -34.59 -41.37 3.16
C PHE A 271 -35.34 -42.32 4.11
N SER A 272 -34.79 -42.59 5.29
CA SER A 272 -35.42 -43.46 6.30
C SER A 272 -35.75 -42.67 7.56
N ALA A 273 -37.01 -42.67 8.00
CA ALA A 273 -37.44 -41.89 9.16
C ALA A 273 -36.81 -42.37 10.48
N ILE A 274 -36.32 -41.43 11.28
CA ILE A 274 -35.86 -41.62 12.67
C ILE A 274 -37.08 -41.49 13.58
N ALA A 275 -37.34 -42.50 14.43
CA ALA A 275 -38.56 -42.58 15.24
C ALA A 275 -38.31 -42.71 16.75
N ASP A 276 -37.06 -42.87 17.16
CA ASP A 276 -36.65 -42.97 18.56
C ASP A 276 -36.18 -41.60 19.06
N CYS A 277 -36.53 -41.23 20.29
CA CYS A 277 -36.05 -40.00 20.93
C CYS A 277 -34.58 -40.18 21.35
N ALA A 278 -33.66 -39.35 20.87
CA ALA A 278 -32.23 -39.47 21.18
C ALA A 278 -31.55 -38.10 21.25
N ASP A 279 -30.93 -37.80 22.39
CA ASP A 279 -30.30 -36.50 22.63
C ASP A 279 -29.11 -36.23 21.68
N GLY A 280 -29.11 -35.09 21.00
CA GLY A 280 -28.01 -34.52 20.23
C GLY A 280 -27.86 -35.09 18.82
N ASP A 281 -28.92 -35.68 18.26
CA ASP A 281 -28.97 -36.18 16.89
C ASP A 281 -29.65 -35.23 15.90
N GLY A 282 -30.18 -34.11 16.41
CA GLY A 282 -30.79 -33.02 15.63
C GLY A 282 -32.24 -33.28 15.22
N CYS A 283 -32.83 -34.42 15.59
CA CYS A 283 -34.20 -34.80 15.25
C CYS A 283 -35.16 -34.67 16.44
N CYS A 284 -36.38 -34.16 16.22
CA CYS A 284 -37.47 -34.23 17.19
C CYS A 284 -38.66 -35.06 16.67
N PRO A 285 -38.71 -36.38 16.94
CA PRO A 285 -39.82 -37.24 16.54
C PRO A 285 -41.13 -36.93 17.28
N ALA A 286 -42.27 -37.20 16.63
CA ALA A 286 -43.59 -36.96 17.22
C ALA A 286 -43.82 -37.80 18.50
N GLY A 287 -43.86 -37.13 19.65
CA GLY A 287 -44.04 -37.74 20.97
C GLY A 287 -42.85 -37.53 21.93
N CYS A 288 -41.73 -37.00 21.42
CA CYS A 288 -40.59 -36.57 22.21
C CYS A 288 -40.77 -35.11 22.71
N THR A 289 -40.17 -34.78 23.85
CA THR A 289 -40.16 -33.42 24.44
C THR A 289 -38.73 -33.03 24.79
N SER A 290 -38.46 -31.74 25.05
CA SER A 290 -37.15 -31.20 25.48
C SER A 290 -36.52 -31.89 26.71
N ALA A 291 -37.30 -32.68 27.46
CA ALA A 291 -36.83 -33.47 28.61
C ALA A 291 -36.52 -34.95 28.27
N SER A 292 -37.02 -35.45 27.15
CA SER A 292 -36.76 -36.80 26.65
C SER A 292 -35.91 -36.81 25.37
N ASP A 293 -35.74 -35.65 24.75
CA ASP A 293 -35.01 -35.39 23.52
C ASP A 293 -34.66 -33.90 23.46
N ASN A 294 -33.38 -33.57 23.64
CA ASN A 294 -32.90 -32.19 23.70
C ASN A 294 -32.92 -31.44 22.35
N ASP A 295 -33.27 -32.10 21.24
CA ASP A 295 -33.42 -31.50 19.90
C ASP A 295 -34.84 -30.98 19.62
N CYS A 296 -35.80 -31.20 20.55
CA CYS A 296 -37.15 -30.66 20.49
C CYS A 296 -37.25 -29.20 20.96
N SER A 297 -37.83 -28.32 20.12
CA SER A 297 -37.93 -26.88 20.38
C SER A 297 -39.09 -26.47 21.31
N ALA A 298 -38.86 -25.39 22.06
CA ALA A 298 -39.77 -24.74 23.00
C ALA A 298 -41.07 -24.23 22.35
N SER A 299 -42.22 -24.33 23.04
CA SER A 299 -43.53 -23.90 22.52
C SER A 299 -44.36 -23.10 23.53
N CYS A 300 -44.48 -21.79 23.28
CA CYS A 300 -45.16 -20.81 24.15
C CYS A 300 -46.65 -21.14 24.41
N GLY A 301 -47.03 -21.18 25.68
CA GLY A 301 -48.40 -21.44 26.17
C GLY A 301 -48.65 -22.90 26.58
N ASN A 302 -47.59 -23.69 26.78
CA ASN A 302 -47.66 -25.09 27.22
C ASN A 302 -47.65 -25.23 28.76
N GLY A 303 -47.43 -24.14 29.50
CA GLY A 303 -47.44 -24.08 30.95
C GLY A 303 -46.09 -24.33 31.65
N PHE A 304 -44.99 -24.40 30.90
CA PHE A 304 -43.63 -24.59 31.39
C PHE A 304 -42.69 -23.60 30.70
N VAL A 305 -41.71 -23.04 31.43
CA VAL A 305 -40.73 -22.10 30.86
C VAL A 305 -39.58 -22.91 30.25
N ASP A 306 -39.59 -23.05 28.92
CA ASP A 306 -38.56 -23.75 28.15
C ASP A 306 -37.27 -22.87 28.00
N PRO A 307 -36.09 -23.43 27.61
CA PRO A 307 -34.81 -22.69 27.57
C PRO A 307 -34.78 -21.44 26.66
N SER A 308 -35.77 -21.29 25.76
CA SER A 308 -35.95 -20.14 24.86
C SER A 308 -37.04 -19.16 25.31
N GLU A 309 -37.69 -19.44 26.45
CA GLU A 309 -38.81 -18.69 26.99
C GLU A 309 -38.40 -17.94 28.26
N THR A 310 -38.92 -16.73 28.44
CA THR A 310 -38.73 -15.92 29.64
C THR A 310 -39.97 -15.96 30.55
N CYS A 311 -41.11 -16.46 30.07
CA CYS A 311 -42.41 -16.44 30.76
C CYS A 311 -43.45 -17.35 30.06
N ASP A 312 -44.15 -18.25 30.78
CA ASP A 312 -45.32 -19.01 30.28
C ASP A 312 -46.38 -19.10 31.40
N PRO A 313 -47.66 -18.75 31.15
CA PRO A 313 -48.27 -18.33 29.87
C PRO A 313 -47.97 -16.87 29.50
N PRO A 314 -48.27 -16.43 28.26
CA PRO A 314 -48.05 -15.07 27.74
C PRO A 314 -48.42 -13.92 28.68
N GLU A 315 -49.43 -14.13 29.53
CA GLU A 315 -49.95 -13.15 30.49
C GLU A 315 -49.01 -12.87 31.67
N SER A 316 -47.99 -13.71 31.88
CA SER A 316 -47.01 -13.59 32.95
C SER A 316 -45.76 -12.78 32.59
N CYS A 317 -45.62 -12.35 31.33
CA CYS A 317 -44.46 -11.60 30.86
C CYS A 317 -44.43 -10.13 31.36
N PRO A 318 -43.24 -9.55 31.64
CA PRO A 318 -43.11 -8.17 32.12
C PRO A 318 -43.64 -7.12 31.13
N GLU A 319 -44.30 -6.06 31.63
CA GLU A 319 -44.82 -4.95 30.80
C GLU A 319 -43.87 -3.74 30.72
N SER A 320 -42.82 -3.69 31.54
CA SER A 320 -41.80 -2.64 31.57
C SER A 320 -40.43 -3.23 31.92
N CYS A 321 -39.37 -2.59 31.43
CA CYS A 321 -37.96 -2.95 31.63
C CYS A 321 -37.16 -1.82 32.31
N ASP A 322 -37.83 -0.72 32.69
CA ASP A 322 -37.24 0.43 33.40
C ASP A 322 -36.59 -0.03 34.72
N ASP A 323 -35.26 0.02 34.79
CA ASP A 323 -34.48 -0.35 35.97
C ASP A 323 -34.16 0.84 36.88
N SER A 324 -34.69 2.02 36.55
CA SER A 324 -34.49 3.29 37.25
C SER A 324 -33.03 3.75 37.31
N ASN A 325 -32.14 3.17 36.49
CA ASN A 325 -30.78 3.65 36.29
C ASN A 325 -30.74 4.56 35.04
N ALA A 326 -30.34 5.81 35.22
CA ALA A 326 -30.26 6.76 34.11
C ALA A 326 -29.15 6.41 33.09
N CYS A 327 -28.20 5.56 33.48
CA CYS A 327 -27.08 5.13 32.64
C CYS A 327 -27.32 3.86 31.83
N THR A 328 -28.56 3.40 31.74
CA THR A 328 -28.95 2.24 30.95
C THR A 328 -30.05 2.62 29.96
N ALA A 329 -29.85 2.21 28.71
CA ALA A 329 -30.87 2.29 27.68
C ALA A 329 -31.75 1.03 27.77
N ASP A 330 -32.86 1.15 28.49
CA ASP A 330 -33.77 0.02 28.74
C ASP A 330 -34.64 -0.28 27.53
N THR A 331 -34.40 -1.41 26.89
CA THR A 331 -35.10 -1.83 25.67
C THR A 331 -35.78 -3.17 25.89
N LEU A 332 -37.11 -3.20 25.70
CA LEU A 332 -37.89 -4.44 25.63
C LEU A 332 -37.79 -5.04 24.23
N THR A 333 -37.22 -6.24 24.12
CA THR A 333 -37.15 -7.01 22.88
C THR A 333 -37.94 -8.32 23.01
N GLY A 334 -38.34 -8.91 21.89
CA GLY A 334 -39.24 -10.08 21.88
C GLY A 334 -40.73 -9.72 21.88
N SER A 335 -41.61 -10.73 22.01
CA SER A 335 -43.06 -10.51 21.99
C SER A 335 -43.81 -11.37 22.99
N LYS A 336 -44.89 -10.81 23.55
CA LYS A 336 -45.83 -11.52 24.43
C LYS A 336 -46.41 -12.79 23.78
N ALA A 337 -46.52 -12.81 22.46
CA ALA A 337 -47.08 -13.94 21.72
C ALA A 337 -46.12 -15.14 21.63
N ASN A 338 -44.82 -14.91 21.82
CA ASN A 338 -43.78 -15.93 21.68
C ASN A 338 -43.07 -16.23 23.01
N CYS A 339 -43.60 -15.76 24.15
CA CYS A 339 -43.07 -16.02 25.50
C CYS A 339 -41.58 -15.66 25.68
N ASN A 340 -41.06 -14.76 24.85
CA ASN A 340 -39.62 -14.46 24.77
C ASN A 340 -39.32 -12.97 25.01
N ILE A 341 -40.15 -12.29 25.81
CA ILE A 341 -39.88 -10.90 26.19
C ILE A 341 -38.58 -10.86 26.98
N GLN A 342 -37.58 -10.19 26.43
CA GLN A 342 -36.27 -9.97 27.05
C GLN A 342 -36.10 -8.49 27.34
N CYS A 343 -35.60 -8.22 28.54
CA CYS A 343 -35.26 -6.89 29.01
C CYS A 343 -33.76 -6.71 28.77
N SER A 344 -33.40 -5.73 27.94
CA SER A 344 -32.01 -5.40 27.62
C SER A 344 -31.71 -4.02 28.18
N ASN A 345 -30.87 -3.97 29.20
CA ASN A 345 -30.41 -2.74 29.82
C ASN A 345 -28.98 -2.51 29.35
N VAL A 346 -28.84 -1.81 28.22
CA VAL A 346 -27.53 -1.57 27.62
C VAL A 346 -26.91 -0.36 28.31
N ALA A 347 -25.71 -0.52 28.88
CA ALA A 347 -25.00 0.60 29.46
C ALA A 347 -24.73 1.67 28.40
N ILE A 348 -25.05 2.92 28.72
CA ILE A 348 -24.61 4.07 27.95
C ILE A 348 -23.10 4.18 28.19
N LEU A 349 -22.30 4.12 27.12
CA LEU A 349 -20.83 4.14 27.19
C LEU A 349 -20.23 5.48 26.72
N GLU A 350 -21.02 6.31 26.05
CA GLU A 350 -20.59 7.60 25.50
C GLU A 350 -21.19 8.75 26.33
N PRO A 351 -20.39 9.74 26.74
CA PRO A 351 -20.86 10.89 27.51
C PRO A 351 -21.82 11.78 26.70
N LEU A 352 -22.95 12.18 27.29
CA LEU A 352 -23.99 12.97 26.64
C LEU A 352 -24.65 13.98 27.60
N ASN A 353 -24.32 15.26 27.41
CA ASN A 353 -24.87 16.36 28.19
C ASN A 353 -26.41 16.37 28.32
N GLY A 354 -26.90 16.27 29.56
CA GLY A 354 -28.29 16.50 29.96
C GLY A 354 -29.15 15.24 30.06
N ASP A 355 -28.55 14.05 29.98
CA ASP A 355 -29.23 12.75 30.09
C ASP A 355 -29.21 12.16 31.52
N LYS A 356 -28.52 12.82 32.46
CA LYS A 356 -28.34 12.42 33.87
C LYS A 356 -27.54 11.14 34.07
N CYS A 357 -26.80 10.70 33.06
CA CYS A 357 -25.84 9.62 33.15
C CYS A 357 -24.40 10.16 33.23
N CYS A 358 -23.54 9.48 33.98
CA CYS A 358 -22.10 9.68 33.92
C CYS A 358 -21.41 8.33 33.62
N PRO A 359 -21.12 8.02 32.34
CA PRO A 359 -20.54 6.75 31.93
C PRO A 359 -19.01 6.70 32.12
N ALA A 360 -18.40 5.51 32.04
CA ALA A 360 -16.96 5.34 32.23
C ALA A 360 -16.16 6.10 31.14
N GLY A 361 -15.35 7.07 31.54
CA GLY A 361 -14.64 8.00 30.63
C GLY A 361 -15.36 9.35 30.42
N GLY A 362 -16.58 9.50 30.96
CA GLY A 362 -17.24 10.79 31.15
C GLY A 362 -16.60 11.58 32.29
N ASN A 363 -16.47 12.88 32.10
CA ASN A 363 -15.99 13.86 33.06
C ASN A 363 -16.77 15.17 32.89
N ALA A 364 -16.71 16.09 33.84
CA ALA A 364 -17.47 17.34 33.86
C ALA A 364 -17.18 18.30 32.68
N ILE A 365 -16.22 17.97 31.81
CA ILE A 365 -15.91 18.72 30.57
C ILE A 365 -16.64 18.15 29.36
N ASN A 366 -16.68 16.82 29.22
CA ASN A 366 -17.34 16.14 28.10
C ASN A 366 -18.79 15.71 28.42
N ASP A 367 -19.17 15.68 29.69
CA ASP A 367 -20.52 15.37 30.19
C ASP A 367 -20.90 16.24 31.40
N SER A 368 -21.93 17.06 31.26
CA SER A 368 -22.43 17.97 32.29
C SER A 368 -23.18 17.26 33.43
N ASP A 369 -23.48 15.97 33.28
CA ASP A 369 -24.09 15.14 34.31
C ASP A 369 -23.04 14.38 35.15
N CYS A 370 -21.74 14.50 34.83
CA CYS A 370 -20.63 14.03 35.65
C CYS A 370 -20.20 15.09 36.68
N ASP A 371 -20.04 14.66 37.94
CA ASP A 371 -19.41 15.48 38.99
C ASP A 371 -17.88 15.50 38.79
N PRO A 372 -17.18 16.62 39.04
CA PRO A 372 -15.73 16.70 38.92
C PRO A 372 -15.01 15.83 39.97
N VAL A 373 -13.97 15.09 39.55
CA VAL A 373 -13.25 14.10 40.36
C VAL A 373 -11.74 14.33 40.31
N CYS A 374 -11.20 14.75 41.45
CA CYS A 374 -9.76 14.94 41.65
C CYS A 374 -8.93 13.64 41.48
N ASP A 375 -7.76 13.74 40.85
CA ASP A 375 -6.79 12.67 40.54
C ASP A 375 -7.17 11.82 39.32
N ASN A 376 -7.90 12.40 38.37
CA ASN A 376 -8.29 11.75 37.11
C ASN A 376 -7.45 12.23 35.89
N ALA A 377 -6.43 13.06 36.13
CA ALA A 377 -5.54 13.68 35.15
C ALA A 377 -6.23 14.64 34.16
N VAL A 378 -7.41 15.16 34.50
CA VAL A 378 -8.17 16.12 33.70
C VAL A 378 -8.53 17.33 34.57
N LEU A 379 -8.27 18.56 34.10
CA LEU A 379 -8.56 19.77 34.88
C LEU A 379 -10.01 20.24 34.67
N GLU A 380 -10.89 19.90 35.61
CA GLU A 380 -12.34 20.12 35.51
C GLU A 380 -12.80 21.46 36.11
N SER A 381 -14.05 21.86 35.84
CA SER A 381 -14.58 23.14 36.34
C SER A 381 -14.77 23.10 37.87
N GLY A 382 -13.91 23.82 38.59
CA GLY A 382 -13.86 23.82 40.07
C GLY A 382 -12.54 23.30 40.62
N GLU A 383 -11.70 22.72 39.77
CA GLU A 383 -10.35 22.30 40.09
C GLU A 383 -9.33 23.35 39.65
N SER A 384 -8.27 23.51 40.43
CA SER A 384 -7.12 24.38 40.17
C SER A 384 -5.86 23.58 39.79
N CYS A 385 -5.89 22.25 39.90
CA CYS A 385 -4.77 21.34 39.72
C CYS A 385 -5.26 19.88 39.67
N ASP A 386 -4.67 19.00 38.84
CA ASP A 386 -4.87 17.55 38.84
C ASP A 386 -3.58 16.89 38.25
N PRO A 387 -2.89 15.96 38.94
CA PRO A 387 -3.24 15.27 40.20
C PRO A 387 -3.01 16.13 41.46
N PRO A 388 -3.46 15.71 42.67
CA PRO A 388 -3.30 16.43 43.94
C PRO A 388 -1.87 16.93 44.24
N GLU A 389 -0.86 16.22 43.75
CA GLU A 389 0.56 16.58 43.92
C GLU A 389 0.99 17.79 43.08
N SER A 390 0.21 18.13 42.04
CA SER A 390 0.43 19.31 41.19
C SER A 390 -0.16 20.59 41.80
N CYS A 391 -0.92 20.47 42.88
CA CYS A 391 -1.51 21.62 43.56
C CYS A 391 -0.46 22.49 44.28
N PRO A 392 -0.64 23.82 44.30
CA PRO A 392 0.30 24.72 44.96
C PRO A 392 0.40 24.42 46.46
N THR A 393 1.63 24.27 46.95
CA THR A 393 1.98 24.11 48.36
C THR A 393 2.34 25.47 48.98
N LEU A 394 2.38 25.57 50.31
CA LEU A 394 2.72 26.82 50.99
C LEU A 394 4.10 27.36 50.58
N THR A 395 5.00 26.48 50.13
CA THR A 395 6.34 26.83 49.66
C THR A 395 6.36 27.31 48.21
N THR A 396 5.47 26.80 47.37
CA THR A 396 5.32 27.23 45.97
C THR A 396 4.34 28.40 45.81
N CYS A 397 3.61 28.74 46.88
CA CYS A 397 2.68 29.86 46.93
C CYS A 397 3.35 31.21 47.15
N ASN A 398 4.62 31.18 47.55
CA ASN A 398 5.41 32.38 47.76
C ASN A 398 5.77 33.02 46.41
N ASP A 399 5.20 34.19 46.12
CA ASP A 399 5.44 34.91 44.86
C ASP A 399 6.76 35.69 44.84
N SER A 400 7.56 35.56 45.90
CA SER A 400 8.82 36.26 46.13
C SER A 400 8.68 37.79 46.17
N ASP A 401 7.46 38.31 46.27
CA ASP A 401 7.19 39.71 46.55
C ASP A 401 7.16 39.92 48.07
N SER A 402 8.08 40.72 48.59
CA SER A 402 8.12 41.03 50.02
C SER A 402 6.95 41.93 50.47
N CYS A 403 6.17 42.47 49.53
CA CYS A 403 5.00 43.30 49.79
C CYS A 403 3.66 42.57 49.77
N THR A 404 3.65 41.24 49.74
CA THR A 404 2.44 40.43 49.82
C THR A 404 2.48 39.51 51.04
N THR A 405 1.30 39.15 51.54
CA THR A 405 1.12 38.09 52.52
C THR A 405 0.55 36.87 51.82
N ASP A 406 1.40 35.87 51.60
CA ASP A 406 1.04 34.67 50.85
C ASP A 406 0.32 33.66 51.75
N SER A 407 -0.81 33.16 51.27
CA SER A 407 -1.61 32.14 51.95
C SER A 407 -2.26 31.19 50.95
N LEU A 408 -2.43 29.93 51.37
CA LEU A 408 -3.19 28.96 50.60
C LEU A 408 -4.67 28.99 51.02
N THR A 409 -5.55 28.93 50.04
CA THR A 409 -6.99 28.69 50.22
C THR A 409 -7.39 27.42 49.47
N GLY A 410 -8.41 26.69 49.93
CA GLY A 410 -8.77 25.38 49.39
C GLY A 410 -7.95 24.21 49.96
N ASP A 411 -8.12 23.01 49.40
CA ASP A 411 -7.52 21.74 49.80
C ASP A 411 -6.92 21.01 48.59
N ALA A 412 -5.64 20.66 48.68
CA ALA A 412 -4.93 19.95 47.63
C ALA A 412 -5.48 18.53 47.42
N GLN A 413 -6.05 17.89 48.45
CA GLN A 413 -6.72 16.59 48.31
C GLN A 413 -8.08 16.68 47.60
N GLN A 414 -8.58 17.90 47.38
CA GLN A 414 -9.81 18.17 46.64
C GLN A 414 -9.53 18.93 45.34
N CYS A 415 -8.26 18.97 44.91
CA CYS A 415 -7.82 19.60 43.67
C CYS A 415 -8.24 21.09 43.54
N ASN A 416 -8.57 21.77 44.65
CA ASN A 416 -9.08 23.14 44.65
C ASN A 416 -8.19 24.11 45.45
N ALA A 417 -6.96 23.70 45.76
CA ALA A 417 -5.98 24.55 46.41
C ALA A 417 -5.50 25.67 45.48
N ALA A 418 -5.61 26.91 45.94
CA ALA A 418 -5.26 28.12 45.21
C ALA A 418 -4.50 29.11 46.11
N CYS A 419 -3.57 29.84 45.50
CA CYS A 419 -2.78 30.86 46.16
C CYS A 419 -3.50 32.19 46.26
N VAL A 420 -3.38 32.83 47.43
CA VAL A 420 -3.88 34.17 47.71
C VAL A 420 -2.76 34.99 48.31
N ASN A 421 -2.38 36.04 47.59
CA ASN A 421 -1.29 36.94 47.96
C ASN A 421 -1.91 38.32 48.24
N GLU A 422 -2.08 38.66 49.51
CA GLU A 422 -2.73 39.92 49.91
C GLU A 422 -1.70 41.04 50.10
N PRO A 423 -1.87 42.22 49.50
CA PRO A 423 -0.87 43.29 49.52
C PRO A 423 -0.75 43.95 50.90
N ILE A 424 0.48 44.22 51.32
CA ILE A 424 0.82 45.06 52.47
C ILE A 424 0.66 46.53 52.04
N THR A 425 -0.15 47.30 52.78
CA THR A 425 -0.50 48.68 52.38
C THR A 425 -0.03 49.76 53.37
N ALA A 426 0.74 49.42 54.41
CA ALA A 426 1.14 50.34 55.47
C ALA A 426 2.68 50.38 55.63
N PRO A 427 3.31 51.57 55.61
CA PRO A 427 4.77 51.68 55.69
C PRO A 427 5.31 51.21 57.04
N THR A 428 6.33 50.36 57.01
CA THR A 428 6.97 49.80 58.20
C THR A 428 8.47 49.61 57.96
N ASP A 429 9.29 50.35 58.71
CA ASP A 429 10.74 50.27 58.55
C ASP A 429 11.31 48.85 58.70
N SER A 430 12.15 48.44 57.75
CA SER A 430 12.98 47.22 57.75
C SER A 430 12.21 45.89 57.62
N ASP A 431 11.03 45.92 56.99
CA ASP A 431 10.30 44.73 56.58
C ASP A 431 10.52 44.34 55.10
N SER A 432 11.39 45.08 54.40
CA SER A 432 11.73 44.89 52.99
C SER A 432 10.58 45.13 52.01
N CYS A 433 9.48 45.76 52.46
CA CYS A 433 8.38 46.18 51.61
C CYS A 433 8.31 47.71 51.48
N CYS A 434 8.06 48.22 50.28
CA CYS A 434 7.71 49.62 50.05
C CYS A 434 6.27 49.72 49.52
N PRO A 435 5.26 49.91 50.39
CA PRO A 435 3.86 49.91 49.99
C PRO A 435 3.46 51.20 49.28
N ASP A 436 2.45 51.13 48.40
CA ASP A 436 1.99 52.26 47.60
C ASP A 436 1.65 53.51 48.46
N GLY A 437 2.36 54.62 48.22
CA GLY A 437 2.22 55.88 48.96
C GLY A 437 3.25 56.10 50.08
N ALA A 438 4.11 55.12 50.35
CA ALA A 438 5.31 55.28 51.17
C ALA A 438 6.46 55.89 50.34
N ASN A 439 7.41 56.55 51.01
CA ASN A 439 8.58 57.17 50.39
C ASN A 439 9.81 57.05 51.30
N ALA A 440 11.00 57.35 50.79
CA ALA A 440 12.26 57.08 51.47
C ALA A 440 12.46 57.87 52.79
N ASN A 441 11.57 58.83 53.08
CA ASN A 441 11.57 59.59 54.33
C ASN A 441 10.65 59.00 55.41
N ASN A 442 9.66 58.19 55.05
CA ASN A 442 8.69 57.59 55.99
C ASN A 442 8.71 56.06 56.04
N ASP A 443 9.43 55.42 55.12
CA ASP A 443 9.72 53.99 55.09
C ASP A 443 11.13 53.80 54.50
N ASN A 444 12.04 53.21 55.27
CA ASN A 444 13.43 53.07 54.86
C ASN A 444 13.71 51.94 53.85
N ASP A 445 12.71 51.10 53.55
CA ASP A 445 12.78 50.12 52.48
C ASP A 445 12.32 50.70 51.13
N CYS A 446 11.70 51.89 51.14
CA CYS A 446 11.41 52.68 49.95
C CYS A 446 12.65 53.37 49.37
N LYS A 447 12.87 53.18 48.07
CA LYS A 447 13.90 53.90 47.31
C LYS A 447 13.43 55.32 47.02
N ALA A 448 14.34 56.29 47.04
CA ALA A 448 14.04 57.67 46.67
C ALA A 448 13.48 57.76 45.24
N GLN A 449 12.40 58.52 45.05
CA GLN A 449 11.64 58.60 43.80
C GLN A 449 11.52 60.04 43.28
N CYS A 450 12.19 60.28 42.16
CA CYS A 450 12.13 61.56 41.46
C CYS A 450 10.72 61.92 40.97
N ASN A 451 10.37 63.21 41.09
CA ASN A 451 9.10 63.83 40.67
C ASN A 451 7.91 63.59 41.61
N ASN A 452 8.18 63.29 42.89
CA ASN A 452 7.14 63.21 43.92
C ASN A 452 6.98 64.53 44.69
N SER A 453 7.67 65.60 44.28
CA SER A 453 7.67 66.93 44.90
C SER A 453 8.26 66.97 46.33
N VAL A 454 9.05 65.97 46.70
CA VAL A 454 9.74 65.85 48.00
C VAL A 454 11.22 65.56 47.72
N LEU A 455 12.14 66.38 48.25
CA LEU A 455 13.58 66.16 48.05
C LEU A 455 14.10 65.10 49.02
N GLU A 456 14.45 63.93 48.49
CA GLU A 456 14.88 62.75 49.27
C GLU A 456 16.41 62.59 49.27
N SER A 457 16.96 61.77 50.19
CA SER A 457 18.41 61.61 50.32
C SER A 457 19.00 60.83 49.15
N GLY A 458 19.68 61.52 48.23
CA GLY A 458 20.22 60.96 46.98
C GLY A 458 19.82 61.74 45.73
N GLU A 459 18.87 62.69 45.87
CA GLU A 459 18.40 63.56 44.78
C GLU A 459 19.13 64.92 44.79
N SER A 460 19.44 65.41 43.60
CA SER A 460 20.04 66.72 43.32
C SER A 460 18.99 67.83 43.06
N CYS A 461 17.75 67.49 42.70
CA CYS A 461 16.67 68.40 42.29
C CYS A 461 15.30 67.68 42.23
N ASP A 462 14.16 68.25 42.65
CA ASP A 462 12.79 67.70 42.42
C ASP A 462 11.77 68.87 42.37
N PRO A 463 10.88 68.99 41.34
CA PRO A 463 10.63 68.05 40.24
C PRO A 463 11.66 68.14 39.09
N PRO A 464 11.69 67.15 38.16
CA PRO A 464 12.64 67.04 37.05
C PRO A 464 12.90 68.33 36.26
N GLY A 465 11.88 69.19 36.12
CA GLY A 465 11.98 70.48 35.42
C GLY A 465 12.89 71.51 36.10
N THR A 466 13.45 71.20 37.26
CA THR A 466 14.41 72.05 37.99
C THR A 466 15.86 71.57 37.88
N CYS A 467 16.09 70.43 37.22
CA CYS A 467 17.42 69.88 36.98
C CYS A 467 18.09 70.52 35.75
N PRO A 468 19.44 70.56 35.67
CA PRO A 468 20.15 71.02 34.47
C PRO A 468 19.81 70.15 33.27
N SER A 469 19.62 70.76 32.09
CA SER A 469 19.31 70.07 30.84
C SER A 469 20.54 69.93 29.94
N GLU A 470 20.49 69.05 28.93
CA GLU A 470 21.56 68.87 27.93
C GLU A 470 21.96 70.19 27.25
N ALA A 471 20.98 71.09 27.04
CA ALA A 471 21.21 72.41 26.46
C ALA A 471 22.02 73.36 27.37
N ASP A 472 22.04 73.10 28.67
CA ASP A 472 22.80 73.86 29.66
C ASP A 472 24.25 73.37 29.80
N CYS A 473 24.58 72.18 29.26
CA CYS A 473 25.92 71.60 29.32
C CYS A 473 26.79 71.90 28.09
N ASN A 474 26.19 72.35 26.98
CA ASN A 474 26.90 72.66 25.73
C ASN A 474 27.83 73.88 25.88
N ASP A 475 29.13 73.67 25.74
CA ASP A 475 30.14 74.71 25.79
C ASP A 475 30.39 75.41 24.44
N ASN A 476 29.59 75.06 23.42
CA ASN A 476 29.61 75.50 22.02
C ASN A 476 30.90 75.13 21.25
N ASN A 477 31.60 74.08 21.67
CA ASN A 477 32.72 73.52 20.93
C ASN A 477 32.38 72.15 20.32
N GLY A 478 32.34 72.08 18.98
CA GLY A 478 31.91 70.87 18.25
C GLY A 478 32.86 69.67 18.31
N CYS A 479 34.04 69.79 18.93
CA CYS A 479 34.96 68.66 19.15
C CYS A 479 35.20 68.36 20.64
N SER A 480 34.24 68.72 21.49
CA SER A 480 34.00 68.14 22.81
C SER A 480 32.64 67.43 22.84
N ALA A 481 32.63 66.21 23.35
CA ALA A 481 31.42 65.55 23.80
C ALA A 481 31.06 66.09 25.19
N ASP A 482 30.13 67.03 25.20
CA ASP A 482 29.47 67.54 26.40
C ASP A 482 28.31 66.63 26.73
N SER A 483 28.24 66.16 27.97
CA SER A 483 27.24 65.21 28.39
C SER A 483 26.73 65.52 29.78
N LEU A 484 25.43 65.31 29.95
CA LEU A 484 24.82 65.27 31.27
C LEU A 484 25.11 63.91 31.93
N SER A 485 25.81 63.91 33.04
CA SER A 485 25.99 62.74 33.90
C SER A 485 24.90 62.73 34.97
N GLY A 486 24.15 61.63 35.06
CA GLY A 486 22.84 61.60 35.73
C GLY A 486 21.74 62.15 34.82
N SER A 487 20.50 62.21 35.30
CA SER A 487 19.36 62.66 34.48
C SER A 487 18.35 63.47 35.28
N ALA A 488 17.70 64.42 34.60
CA ALA A 488 16.61 65.20 35.17
C ALA A 488 15.42 64.31 35.58
N ALA A 489 15.15 63.25 34.82
CA ALA A 489 14.10 62.27 35.09
C ALA A 489 14.36 61.39 36.33
N HIS A 490 15.62 61.29 36.77
CA HIS A 490 16.01 60.63 38.03
C HIS A 490 16.56 61.62 39.05
N CYS A 491 16.29 62.92 38.85
CA CYS A 491 16.55 63.97 39.83
C CYS A 491 18.03 64.09 40.24
N ASN A 492 18.99 63.61 39.43
CA ASN A 492 20.41 63.49 39.80
C ASN A 492 21.41 64.02 38.75
N ALA A 493 20.96 64.86 37.82
CA ALA A 493 21.73 65.39 36.69
C ALA A 493 22.85 66.42 37.03
N VAL A 494 24.03 66.29 36.38
CA VAL A 494 25.26 67.13 36.51
C VAL A 494 26.06 67.16 35.17
N CYS A 495 26.63 68.29 34.72
CA CYS A 495 27.36 68.38 33.42
C CYS A 495 28.83 67.90 33.43
N VAL A 496 29.30 67.28 32.32
CA VAL A 496 30.67 66.76 32.08
C VAL A 496 31.13 66.97 30.61
N ASN A 497 32.33 67.50 30.35
CA ASN A 497 32.83 67.81 28.98
C ASN A 497 34.13 67.04 28.64
N THR A 498 34.18 66.36 27.48
CA THR A 498 35.27 65.42 27.08
C THR A 498 35.72 65.62 25.62
N PRO A 499 37.02 65.79 25.27
CA PRO A 499 37.44 66.05 23.87
C PRO A 499 37.45 64.81 22.94
N ILE A 500 37.04 64.99 21.67
CA ILE A 500 36.99 63.96 20.59
C ILE A 500 38.28 64.01 19.74
N THR A 501 38.89 62.86 19.43
CA THR A 501 40.20 62.78 18.74
C THR A 501 40.33 61.69 17.65
N LEU A 502 39.25 60.93 17.37
CA LEU A 502 39.24 59.85 16.37
C LEU A 502 38.31 60.20 15.22
N ALA A 503 38.73 59.89 14.00
CA ALA A 503 37.99 60.11 12.75
C ALA A 503 36.82 59.09 12.62
N VAL A 504 35.57 59.55 12.65
CA VAL A 504 34.35 58.71 12.61
C VAL A 504 33.25 59.38 11.77
N ASN A 505 32.94 58.74 10.64
CA ASN A 505 31.89 59.19 9.71
C ASN A 505 30.51 59.50 10.38
N ASN A 506 29.96 60.68 10.10
CA ASN A 506 28.66 61.27 10.43
C ASN A 506 28.42 61.66 11.91
N ASP A 507 29.47 61.95 12.68
CA ASP A 507 29.44 62.47 14.06
C ASP A 507 29.54 64.01 14.19
N GLY A 508 29.76 64.72 13.09
CA GLY A 508 29.79 66.19 13.00
C GLY A 508 31.08 66.86 13.51
N CYS A 509 32.10 66.11 13.93
CA CYS A 509 33.43 66.63 14.25
C CYS A 509 34.45 66.14 13.21
N CYS A 510 35.30 67.05 12.72
CA CYS A 510 36.46 66.68 11.89
C CYS A 510 37.74 66.86 12.73
N PRO A 511 38.26 65.79 13.36
CA PRO A 511 39.44 65.89 14.22
C PRO A 511 40.73 66.08 13.41
N ASP A 512 41.74 66.71 14.01
CA ASP A 512 43.03 67.01 13.36
C ASP A 512 43.70 65.75 12.76
N GLY A 513 43.73 65.65 11.42
CA GLY A 513 44.33 64.54 10.67
C GLY A 513 43.35 63.63 9.91
N ALA A 514 42.03 63.86 10.02
CA ALA A 514 40.98 63.19 9.25
C ALA A 514 40.67 63.90 7.91
N ASN A 515 40.15 63.18 6.91
CA ASN A 515 39.70 63.72 5.61
C ASN A 515 38.45 62.99 5.09
N ALA A 516 37.81 63.51 4.03
CA ALA A 516 36.50 63.03 3.55
C ALA A 516 36.46 61.55 3.11
N ASN A 517 37.62 60.90 2.92
CA ASN A 517 37.71 59.48 2.57
C ASN A 517 37.74 58.55 3.80
N ASN A 518 38.13 59.05 4.98
CA ASN A 518 38.15 58.28 6.23
C ASN A 518 37.20 58.83 7.32
N ASP A 519 36.68 60.04 7.13
CA ASP A 519 35.65 60.68 7.94
C ASP A 519 34.81 61.65 7.09
N ASN A 520 33.54 61.32 6.86
CA ASN A 520 32.64 62.03 5.97
C ASN A 520 31.97 63.26 6.61
N ASP A 521 32.26 63.57 7.88
CA ASP A 521 31.99 64.90 8.45
C ASP A 521 33.05 65.93 8.10
N CYS A 522 34.22 65.46 7.67
CA CYS A 522 35.20 66.33 7.05
C CYS A 522 34.72 66.73 5.65
N ASN A 523 34.60 68.03 5.42
CA ASN A 523 34.10 68.56 4.16
C ASN A 523 35.16 68.38 3.05
N THR A 524 34.75 67.88 1.87
CA THR A 524 35.62 67.73 0.69
C THR A 524 36.31 69.04 0.36
N SER A 525 37.64 69.06 0.34
CA SER A 525 38.42 70.30 0.30
C SER A 525 39.70 70.13 -0.52
N CYS A 526 39.63 70.57 -1.78
CA CYS A 526 40.75 70.74 -2.69
C CYS A 526 42.02 71.33 -2.04
N GLY A 527 43.12 70.57 -2.08
CA GLY A 527 44.44 70.88 -1.52
C GLY A 527 44.85 70.04 -0.31
N ASN A 528 44.11 68.98 0.03
CA ASN A 528 44.36 68.14 1.21
C ASN A 528 45.22 66.90 0.92
N SER A 529 45.69 66.74 -0.32
CA SER A 529 46.50 65.64 -0.87
C SER A 529 45.80 64.28 -0.99
N SER A 530 44.46 64.24 -1.03
CA SER A 530 43.67 63.04 -1.33
C SER A 530 42.55 63.33 -2.32
N VAL A 531 42.43 62.51 -3.39
CA VAL A 531 41.34 62.67 -4.37
C VAL A 531 40.05 62.06 -3.81
N GLU A 532 39.02 62.89 -3.64
CA GLU A 532 37.73 62.53 -3.05
C GLU A 532 36.58 62.55 -4.07
N ALA A 533 35.42 62.00 -3.71
CA ALA A 533 34.30 61.86 -4.65
C ALA A 533 33.76 63.24 -5.10
N GLY A 534 34.01 63.58 -6.37
CA GLY A 534 33.68 64.89 -6.95
C GLY A 534 34.90 65.73 -7.33
N GLU A 535 36.09 65.29 -6.92
CA GLU A 535 37.38 65.83 -7.34
C GLU A 535 38.01 64.91 -8.40
N THR A 536 38.61 65.52 -9.43
CA THR A 536 39.34 64.82 -10.49
C THR A 536 40.86 64.83 -10.25
N CYS A 537 41.35 65.63 -9.29
CA CYS A 537 42.77 65.88 -9.00
C CYS A 537 42.93 66.60 -7.64
N ASP A 538 43.94 66.29 -6.81
CA ASP A 538 44.28 67.01 -5.57
C ASP A 538 45.78 66.81 -5.25
N PRO A 539 46.59 67.85 -4.94
CA PRO A 539 46.26 69.27 -4.75
C PRO A 539 46.03 70.05 -6.07
N PRO A 540 45.48 71.28 -6.03
CA PRO A 540 45.10 72.08 -7.20
C PRO A 540 46.12 72.14 -8.36
N ASP A 541 47.42 72.10 -8.03
CA ASP A 541 48.52 72.15 -8.99
C ASP A 541 48.67 70.87 -9.83
N SER A 542 47.95 69.80 -9.48
CA SER A 542 47.92 68.52 -10.22
C SER A 542 46.80 68.43 -11.25
N CYS A 543 45.90 69.42 -11.30
CA CYS A 543 44.80 69.49 -12.25
C CYS A 543 45.27 69.98 -13.64
N PRO A 544 44.70 69.45 -14.74
CA PRO A 544 45.05 69.90 -16.09
C PRO A 544 44.76 71.39 -16.27
N ALA A 545 45.74 72.14 -16.78
CA ALA A 545 45.59 73.56 -17.05
C ALA A 545 44.94 73.76 -18.44
N ALA A 546 44.39 74.94 -18.71
CA ALA A 546 43.75 75.24 -19.99
C ALA A 546 44.69 75.05 -21.21
N ALA A 547 46.01 75.09 -21.01
CA ALA A 547 46.99 74.81 -22.05
C ALA A 547 47.12 73.30 -22.39
N ASP A 548 46.70 72.41 -21.48
CA ASP A 548 46.77 70.96 -21.61
C ASP A 548 45.51 70.35 -22.27
N CYS A 549 44.44 71.15 -22.47
CA CYS A 549 43.19 70.68 -23.07
C CYS A 549 43.15 70.68 -24.60
N ASN A 550 44.19 71.20 -25.25
CA ASN A 550 44.29 71.20 -26.70
C ASN A 550 44.56 69.77 -27.18
N ASP A 551 43.61 69.15 -27.88
CA ASP A 551 43.74 67.78 -28.39
C ASP A 551 44.57 67.67 -29.69
N GLY A 552 45.06 68.81 -30.19
CA GLY A 552 45.82 68.89 -31.43
C GLY A 552 44.96 68.87 -32.70
N ASN A 553 43.63 68.89 -32.59
CA ASN A 553 42.71 69.05 -33.70
C ASN A 553 42.29 70.52 -33.83
N SER A 554 42.72 71.18 -34.90
CA SER A 554 42.38 72.58 -35.16
C SER A 554 40.87 72.84 -35.28
N CYS A 555 40.06 71.80 -35.55
CA CYS A 555 38.61 71.91 -35.74
C CYS A 555 37.74 71.74 -34.50
N THR A 556 38.35 71.73 -33.32
CA THR A 556 37.64 71.74 -32.04
C THR A 556 38.01 73.00 -31.26
N ALA A 557 36.98 73.69 -30.76
CA ALA A 557 37.13 74.73 -29.75
C ALA A 557 37.27 74.04 -28.40
N ASP A 558 38.51 73.77 -28.01
CA ASP A 558 38.84 73.09 -26.77
C ASP A 558 38.76 74.07 -25.58
N SER A 559 37.99 73.70 -24.57
CA SER A 559 37.76 74.51 -23.39
C SER A 559 37.81 73.66 -22.13
N LEU A 560 38.57 74.13 -21.14
CA LEU A 560 38.54 73.57 -19.80
C LEU A 560 37.25 74.00 -19.10
N THR A 561 36.41 73.04 -18.73
CA THR A 561 35.25 73.27 -17.87
C THR A 561 35.55 72.74 -16.46
N GLY A 562 34.98 73.37 -15.44
CA GLY A 562 35.47 73.20 -14.07
C GLY A 562 36.72 74.06 -13.80
N SER A 563 37.35 73.91 -12.64
CA SER A 563 38.47 74.77 -12.23
C SER A 563 39.46 74.01 -11.35
N ALA A 564 40.76 74.19 -11.61
CA ALA A 564 41.83 73.62 -10.78
C ALA A 564 41.74 74.07 -9.31
N ALA A 565 41.19 75.26 -9.03
CA ALA A 565 40.97 75.74 -7.67
C ALA A 565 39.86 75.00 -6.90
N ASN A 566 39.01 74.26 -7.61
CA ASN A 566 37.96 73.43 -7.03
C ASN A 566 38.19 71.94 -7.34
N CYS A 567 39.41 71.58 -7.77
CA CYS A 567 39.86 70.22 -8.00
C CYS A 567 38.97 69.38 -8.95
N ASN A 568 38.19 70.02 -9.83
CA ASN A 568 37.22 69.37 -10.71
C ASN A 568 37.37 69.77 -12.18
N ALA A 569 38.58 70.13 -12.59
CA ALA A 569 38.89 70.60 -13.93
C ALA A 569 38.84 69.45 -14.96
N VAL A 570 38.09 69.62 -16.04
CA VAL A 570 37.83 68.63 -17.10
C VAL A 570 37.83 69.31 -18.48
N CYS A 571 38.59 68.78 -19.43
CA CYS A 571 38.64 69.28 -20.81
C CYS A 571 37.39 68.87 -21.60
N VAL A 572 36.80 69.84 -22.33
CA VAL A 572 35.66 69.63 -23.23
C VAL A 572 36.02 70.20 -24.61
N ASN A 573 35.89 69.35 -25.63
CA ASN A 573 36.34 69.64 -26.99
C ASN A 573 35.11 69.76 -27.88
N ALA A 574 34.71 70.99 -28.22
CA ALA A 574 33.47 71.25 -28.97
C ALA A 574 33.77 71.56 -30.44
N ALA A 575 33.16 70.85 -31.39
CA ALA A 575 33.45 71.01 -32.81
C ALA A 575 33.08 72.41 -33.36
N ILE A 576 33.98 73.01 -34.13
CA ILE A 576 33.73 74.23 -34.92
C ILE A 576 32.92 73.82 -36.17
N THR A 577 31.82 74.52 -36.45
CA THR A 577 30.85 74.13 -37.50
C THR A 577 30.58 75.23 -38.55
N LEU A 578 31.26 76.38 -38.48
CA LEU A 578 31.08 77.50 -39.41
C LEU A 578 32.43 77.90 -40.05
N PRO A 579 32.50 78.08 -41.39
CA PRO A 579 33.73 78.44 -42.10
C PRO A 579 34.26 79.82 -41.71
N THR A 580 35.54 79.91 -41.37
CA THR A 580 36.25 81.15 -41.01
C THR A 580 37.68 81.10 -41.55
N ASN A 581 37.94 81.85 -42.63
CA ASN A 581 39.26 81.93 -43.27
C ASN A 581 40.45 82.12 -42.28
N ASP A 582 41.51 81.34 -42.47
CA ASP A 582 42.82 81.39 -41.80
C ASP A 582 42.80 81.05 -40.28
N ASP A 583 41.80 80.28 -39.81
CA ASP A 583 41.72 79.77 -38.45
C ASP A 583 42.28 78.34 -38.26
N GLY A 584 42.71 77.71 -39.35
CA GLY A 584 43.36 76.40 -39.39
C GLY A 584 42.39 75.22 -39.34
N CYS A 585 41.07 75.45 -39.35
CA CYS A 585 40.04 74.43 -39.43
C CYS A 585 39.29 74.46 -40.76
N CYS A 586 39.03 73.30 -41.36
CA CYS A 586 38.06 73.15 -42.46
C CYS A 586 36.78 72.44 -41.93
N PRO A 587 35.77 73.19 -41.43
CA PRO A 587 34.57 72.60 -40.86
C PRO A 587 33.63 72.05 -41.95
N ALA A 588 32.83 71.04 -41.61
CA ALA A 588 31.94 70.37 -42.57
C ALA A 588 30.96 71.35 -43.24
N GLY A 589 31.09 71.54 -44.56
CA GLY A 589 30.31 72.50 -45.37
C GLY A 589 31.10 73.73 -45.86
N ALA A 590 32.37 73.87 -45.46
CA ALA A 590 33.34 74.84 -45.98
C ALA A 590 34.06 74.33 -47.25
N ASN A 591 34.52 75.23 -48.13
CA ASN A 591 35.33 74.89 -49.31
C ASN A 591 36.43 75.94 -49.56
N ALA A 592 37.38 75.64 -50.46
CA ALA A 592 38.55 76.47 -50.74
C ALA A 592 38.23 77.91 -51.21
N ASN A 593 36.97 78.21 -51.57
CA ASN A 593 36.51 79.52 -52.00
C ASN A 593 35.91 80.37 -50.87
N ASN A 594 35.49 79.76 -49.75
CA ASN A 594 34.87 80.45 -48.61
C ASN A 594 35.58 80.21 -47.26
N ASP A 595 36.52 79.28 -47.21
CA ASP A 595 37.45 79.04 -46.12
C ASP A 595 38.85 78.69 -46.67
N THR A 596 39.83 79.54 -46.40
CA THR A 596 41.20 79.41 -46.92
C THR A 596 41.99 78.25 -46.33
N ASP A 597 41.49 77.58 -45.29
CA ASP A 597 42.10 76.38 -44.71
C ASP A 597 41.58 75.05 -45.32
N CYS A 598 40.62 75.11 -46.25
CA CYS A 598 40.12 73.95 -47.01
C CYS A 598 40.90 73.71 -48.31
N ASN A 599 41.26 72.46 -48.61
CA ASN A 599 41.87 72.06 -49.90
C ASN A 599 40.81 71.96 -51.02
N ALA A 600 41.19 72.20 -52.28
CA ALA A 600 40.32 72.01 -53.45
C ALA A 600 39.89 70.53 -53.60
N GLN A 601 38.62 70.29 -53.90
CA GLN A 601 38.01 68.96 -53.90
C GLN A 601 36.99 68.78 -55.03
N CYS A 602 37.34 67.93 -55.99
CA CYS A 602 36.47 67.48 -57.08
C CYS A 602 35.14 66.92 -56.54
N GLY A 603 34.03 67.55 -56.90
CA GLY A 603 32.66 67.18 -56.52
C GLY A 603 31.93 68.14 -55.60
N ASN A 604 32.48 69.33 -55.37
CA ASN A 604 31.87 70.32 -54.47
C ASN A 604 31.00 71.37 -55.21
N SER A 605 30.82 71.21 -56.53
CA SER A 605 30.10 72.10 -57.46
C SER A 605 30.71 73.49 -57.66
N ASN A 606 31.99 73.67 -57.36
CA ASN A 606 32.75 74.88 -57.65
C ASN A 606 33.99 74.53 -58.47
N LEU A 607 34.19 75.20 -59.60
CA LEU A 607 35.36 74.95 -60.44
C LEU A 607 36.60 75.61 -59.81
N GLU A 608 37.51 74.77 -59.30
CA GLU A 608 38.72 75.20 -58.61
C GLU A 608 39.97 75.04 -59.52
N ASP A 609 41.05 75.76 -59.21
CA ASP A 609 42.25 75.77 -60.05
C ASP A 609 42.93 74.38 -60.10
N GLY A 610 42.66 73.61 -61.16
CA GLY A 610 43.17 72.25 -61.35
C GLY A 610 42.18 71.25 -61.98
N GLU A 611 40.90 71.62 -62.12
CA GLU A 611 39.81 70.75 -62.58
C GLU A 611 39.32 71.12 -64.01
N THR A 612 38.89 70.12 -64.82
CA THR A 612 38.30 70.37 -66.16
C THR A 612 36.76 70.37 -66.18
N CYS A 613 36.14 69.86 -65.10
CA CYS A 613 34.71 69.72 -64.87
C CYS A 613 34.51 69.61 -63.34
N ASP A 614 33.53 70.29 -62.73
CA ASP A 614 33.12 70.07 -61.33
C ASP A 614 31.61 70.38 -61.19
N PRO A 615 30.79 69.48 -60.61
CA PRO A 615 31.17 68.18 -60.01
C PRO A 615 31.53 67.11 -61.07
N PRO A 616 32.09 65.94 -60.69
CA PRO A 616 32.41 64.80 -61.56
C PRO A 616 31.35 64.46 -62.61
N GLU A 617 30.08 64.70 -62.28
CA GLU A 617 28.91 64.46 -63.12
C GLU A 617 28.87 65.35 -64.38
N SER A 618 29.64 66.44 -64.41
CA SER A 618 29.77 67.33 -65.56
C SER A 618 30.89 66.90 -66.54
N CYS A 619 31.64 65.85 -66.22
CA CYS A 619 32.65 65.28 -67.09
C CYS A 619 32.03 64.32 -68.12
N PRO A 620 32.53 64.25 -69.37
CA PRO A 620 32.01 63.33 -70.37
C PRO A 620 32.17 61.87 -69.91
N THR A 621 31.10 61.10 -70.09
CA THR A 621 30.98 59.68 -69.71
C THR A 621 31.25 58.77 -70.91
N ALA A 622 31.40 57.47 -70.68
CA ALA A 622 31.56 56.50 -71.77
C ALA A 622 30.34 56.47 -72.71
N ASN A 623 29.14 56.79 -72.22
CA ASN A 623 27.93 56.88 -73.04
C ASN A 623 27.95 58.10 -73.98
N ASP A 624 28.67 59.16 -73.63
CA ASP A 624 28.84 60.32 -74.50
C ASP A 624 29.82 60.05 -75.66
N CYS A 625 30.54 58.92 -75.62
CA CYS A 625 31.41 58.48 -76.70
C CYS A 625 30.68 57.64 -77.77
N ASN A 626 29.43 57.21 -77.51
CA ASN A 626 28.69 56.28 -78.37
C ASN A 626 28.13 56.98 -79.63
N ASP A 627 28.46 56.47 -80.82
CA ASP A 627 27.99 57.03 -82.11
C ASP A 627 26.67 56.44 -82.65
N ASN A 628 26.04 55.53 -81.89
CA ASN A 628 24.80 54.79 -82.20
C ASN A 628 24.90 53.87 -83.43
N ASN A 629 26.09 53.44 -83.81
CA ASN A 629 26.26 52.35 -84.78
C ASN A 629 26.62 51.05 -84.03
N SER A 630 25.73 50.06 -84.07
CA SER A 630 25.95 48.78 -83.38
C SER A 630 27.13 47.96 -83.92
N CYS A 631 27.64 48.32 -85.11
CA CYS A 631 28.81 47.65 -85.69
C CYS A 631 30.11 48.49 -85.51
N THR A 632 30.21 49.32 -84.46
CA THR A 632 31.42 50.05 -83.99
C THR A 632 31.68 49.88 -82.47
N THR A 633 32.92 50.11 -82.01
CA THR A 633 33.36 50.10 -80.61
C THR A 633 33.91 51.47 -80.19
N ASP A 634 33.41 52.02 -79.07
CA ASP A 634 33.66 53.39 -78.61
C ASP A 634 34.27 53.43 -77.18
N SER A 635 35.22 54.34 -76.88
CA SER A 635 36.01 54.34 -75.62
C SER A 635 36.38 55.73 -75.07
N LEU A 636 36.37 55.87 -73.73
CA LEU A 636 36.74 57.06 -72.94
C LEU A 636 38.16 56.93 -72.33
N THR A 637 38.89 58.04 -72.17
CA THR A 637 40.22 58.15 -71.52
C THR A 637 40.25 59.30 -70.49
N GLY A 638 40.96 59.15 -69.37
CA GLY A 638 40.81 60.04 -68.18
C GLY A 638 39.62 59.62 -67.29
N ALA A 639 39.40 60.29 -66.14
CA ALA A 639 38.36 59.88 -65.18
C ALA A 639 37.53 61.07 -64.65
N ALA A 640 36.21 60.92 -64.70
CA ALA A 640 35.27 61.87 -64.10
C ALA A 640 35.49 62.05 -62.59
N ALA A 641 35.89 60.98 -61.89
CA ALA A 641 36.18 60.99 -60.45
C ALA A 641 37.35 61.89 -60.02
N ASN A 642 38.25 62.22 -60.95
CA ASN A 642 39.33 63.18 -60.74
C ASN A 642 39.15 64.44 -61.61
N CYS A 643 37.93 64.65 -62.13
CA CYS A 643 37.55 65.83 -62.88
C CYS A 643 38.40 66.05 -64.17
N ASN A 644 38.75 64.99 -64.94
CA ASN A 644 39.69 65.03 -66.11
C ASN A 644 39.44 64.10 -67.36
N ALA A 645 38.21 63.79 -67.81
CA ALA A 645 37.88 62.76 -68.87
C ALA A 645 37.70 63.21 -70.38
N THR A 646 37.84 62.32 -71.43
CA THR A 646 37.79 62.56 -72.94
C THR A 646 37.54 61.28 -73.89
N CYS A 647 36.91 61.32 -75.11
CA CYS A 647 36.38 60.17 -75.98
C CYS A 647 37.05 59.76 -77.39
N ILE A 648 36.87 58.49 -77.93
CA ILE A 648 37.40 57.84 -79.23
C ILE A 648 36.52 56.63 -79.84
N ASN A 649 36.45 56.29 -81.18
CA ASN A 649 35.55 55.25 -81.88
C ASN A 649 36.17 54.32 -83.04
N THR A 650 35.72 53.05 -83.38
CA THR A 650 36.26 52.02 -84.42
C THR A 650 35.26 50.89 -84.96
N ASP A 651 35.34 50.25 -86.17
CA ASP A 651 34.32 49.28 -86.83
C ASP A 651 34.44 47.70 -86.62
N ILE A 652 33.33 46.90 -86.77
CA ILE A 652 33.15 45.39 -86.62
C ILE A 652 32.71 44.64 -87.94
N THR A 653 33.16 43.38 -88.22
CA THR A 653 32.90 42.65 -89.52
C THR A 653 32.73 41.11 -89.52
N LEU A 654 32.64 40.40 -88.39
CA LEU A 654 32.51 38.93 -88.31
C LEU A 654 31.25 38.55 -87.50
N PRO A 655 30.56 37.41 -87.78
CA PRO A 655 29.40 36.99 -86.99
C PRO A 655 29.80 36.68 -85.55
N ALA A 656 29.11 37.29 -84.60
CA ALA A 656 29.38 37.13 -83.17
C ALA A 656 28.09 37.32 -82.38
N ASN A 657 27.72 36.30 -81.62
CA ASN A 657 26.47 36.31 -80.86
C ASN A 657 26.40 37.49 -79.85
N ASN A 658 25.24 38.14 -79.79
CA ASN A 658 24.83 39.22 -78.87
C ASN A 658 25.63 40.53 -79.01
N ASP A 659 26.22 40.79 -80.17
CA ASP A 659 26.85 42.08 -80.45
C ASP A 659 25.89 43.09 -81.12
N GLY A 660 24.67 42.65 -81.42
CA GLY A 660 23.60 43.47 -81.99
C GLY A 660 23.79 43.78 -83.48
N CYS A 661 24.76 43.13 -84.13
CA CYS A 661 25.09 43.28 -85.55
C CYS A 661 24.85 41.93 -86.25
N CYS A 662 23.91 41.83 -87.20
CA CYS A 662 23.74 40.62 -88.04
C CYS A 662 24.47 40.82 -89.39
N PRO A 663 25.73 40.37 -89.56
CA PRO A 663 26.48 40.55 -90.79
C PRO A 663 25.99 39.62 -91.92
N PRO A 664 26.17 40.00 -93.20
CA PRO A 664 25.66 39.20 -94.33
C PRO A 664 26.21 37.77 -94.38
N GLY A 665 25.32 36.77 -94.28
CA GLY A 665 25.66 35.34 -94.37
C GLY A 665 25.47 34.53 -93.08
N ALA A 666 25.08 35.18 -91.99
CA ALA A 666 24.76 34.53 -90.72
C ALA A 666 23.26 34.18 -90.57
N ASN A 667 22.93 33.20 -89.72
CA ASN A 667 21.57 32.76 -89.34
C ASN A 667 21.48 32.58 -87.82
N SER A 668 20.28 32.41 -87.27
CA SER A 668 20.02 32.36 -85.82
C SER A 668 20.80 31.29 -85.04
N ASN A 669 21.34 30.27 -85.71
CA ASN A 669 22.14 29.20 -85.10
C ASN A 669 23.64 29.53 -85.04
N ASN A 670 24.14 30.46 -85.86
CA ASN A 670 25.55 30.88 -85.87
C ASN A 670 25.78 32.37 -85.58
N ASP A 671 24.70 33.15 -85.52
CA ASP A 671 24.65 34.53 -85.06
C ASP A 671 23.24 34.82 -84.54
N ASN A 672 23.12 34.88 -83.21
CA ASN A 672 21.84 35.01 -82.53
C ASN A 672 21.24 36.43 -82.60
N ASP A 673 21.92 37.38 -83.25
CA ASP A 673 21.35 38.67 -83.62
C ASP A 673 20.53 38.59 -84.94
N CYS A 674 20.45 37.41 -85.57
CA CYS A 674 19.63 37.11 -86.75
C CYS A 674 18.33 36.33 -86.39
N ASN A 675 17.20 36.60 -87.06
CA ASN A 675 15.88 35.97 -86.76
C ASN A 675 15.66 34.59 -87.45
N ALA A 676 14.98 33.65 -86.76
CA ALA A 676 14.60 32.31 -87.23
C ALA A 676 13.46 32.31 -88.29
N ASN A 677 13.44 31.35 -89.22
CA ASN A 677 12.43 31.25 -90.30
C ASN A 677 12.10 29.80 -90.75
N CYS A 678 10.85 29.37 -90.55
CA CYS A 678 10.36 28.02 -90.87
C CYS A 678 10.39 27.68 -92.38
N GLY A 679 10.97 26.53 -92.72
CA GLY A 679 11.07 25.98 -94.08
C GLY A 679 12.45 26.17 -94.73
N ASN A 680 13.47 26.53 -93.96
CA ASN A 680 14.84 26.72 -94.44
C ASN A 680 15.73 25.47 -94.22
N SER A 681 15.14 24.38 -93.73
CA SER A 681 15.78 23.08 -93.49
C SER A 681 16.81 23.09 -92.35
N SER A 682 16.78 24.09 -91.48
CA SER A 682 17.47 24.09 -90.19
C SER A 682 16.47 24.33 -89.08
N VAL A 683 16.41 23.42 -88.09
CA VAL A 683 15.62 23.63 -86.89
C VAL A 683 16.32 24.73 -86.06
N GLU A 684 15.62 25.83 -85.87
CA GLU A 684 16.11 27.05 -85.23
C GLU A 684 15.35 27.33 -83.94
N ALA A 685 15.86 28.23 -83.09
CA ALA A 685 15.22 28.53 -81.82
C ALA A 685 13.76 29.00 -82.01
N GLY A 686 12.81 28.20 -81.50
CA GLY A 686 11.35 28.40 -81.67
C GLY A 686 10.69 27.38 -82.60
N GLU A 687 11.47 26.54 -83.29
CA GLU A 687 11.00 25.47 -84.15
C GLU A 687 11.26 24.10 -83.50
N THR A 688 10.28 23.21 -83.60
CA THR A 688 10.29 21.81 -83.15
C THR A 688 10.52 20.83 -84.30
N CYS A 689 10.33 21.27 -85.54
CA CYS A 689 10.40 20.45 -86.76
C CYS A 689 10.54 21.33 -88.02
N ASP A 690 11.52 21.06 -88.91
CA ASP A 690 11.60 21.66 -90.26
C ASP A 690 12.01 20.56 -91.27
N PRO A 691 11.28 20.35 -92.39
CA PRO A 691 10.13 21.12 -92.89
C PRO A 691 8.79 20.69 -92.26
N PRO A 692 7.70 21.48 -92.37
CA PRO A 692 6.35 21.22 -91.81
C PRO A 692 5.80 19.79 -91.92
N SER A 693 6.27 18.99 -92.88
CA SER A 693 5.88 17.58 -93.05
C SER A 693 6.44 16.63 -91.98
N SER A 694 7.44 17.03 -91.21
CA SER A 694 8.07 16.20 -90.17
C SER A 694 7.44 16.38 -88.78
N CYS A 695 6.42 17.22 -88.63
CA CYS A 695 5.81 17.53 -87.34
C CYS A 695 4.76 16.49 -86.88
N PRO A 696 4.62 16.22 -85.56
CA PRO A 696 3.65 15.27 -84.98
C PRO A 696 2.17 15.64 -85.22
N LYS A 697 1.28 14.65 -85.26
CA LYS A 697 -0.18 14.82 -85.38
C LYS A 697 -0.90 14.39 -84.11
N VAL A 698 -2.17 14.79 -83.97
CA VAL A 698 -2.99 14.56 -82.76
C VAL A 698 -3.09 13.08 -82.34
N LEU A 699 -3.10 12.14 -83.29
CA LEU A 699 -3.14 10.71 -82.96
C LEU A 699 -1.80 10.16 -82.43
N ASP A 700 -0.71 10.91 -82.60
CA ASP A 700 0.64 10.50 -82.21
C ASP A 700 0.97 10.89 -80.76
N CYS A 701 0.08 11.62 -80.06
CA CYS A 701 0.33 12.12 -78.70
C CYS A 701 -0.21 11.24 -77.57
N ASN A 702 -0.97 10.17 -77.86
CA ASN A 702 -1.49 9.28 -76.82
C ASN A 702 -0.38 8.35 -76.31
N ASP A 703 -0.01 8.45 -75.04
CA ASP A 703 1.05 7.64 -74.42
C ASP A 703 0.56 6.38 -73.69
N ASN A 704 -0.76 6.08 -73.76
CA ASN A 704 -1.44 5.00 -73.04
C ASN A 704 -1.29 5.07 -71.50
N ASN A 705 -0.86 6.19 -70.93
CA ASN A 705 -0.88 6.42 -69.49
C ASN A 705 -2.20 7.08 -69.10
N SER A 706 -2.89 6.49 -68.12
CA SER A 706 -4.18 7.01 -67.63
C SER A 706 -4.04 8.26 -66.76
N CYS A 707 -2.82 8.51 -66.25
CA CYS A 707 -2.48 9.64 -65.37
C CYS A 707 -1.95 10.88 -66.09
N THR A 708 -2.14 10.98 -67.41
CA THR A 708 -1.70 12.12 -68.22
C THR A 708 -2.87 12.65 -69.07
N THR A 709 -2.94 13.98 -69.21
CA THR A 709 -3.77 14.61 -70.24
C THR A 709 -2.93 14.94 -71.47
N ASP A 710 -3.19 14.22 -72.56
CA ASP A 710 -2.41 14.31 -73.79
C ASP A 710 -3.00 15.36 -74.75
N THR A 711 -2.20 16.38 -75.06
CA THR A 711 -2.61 17.52 -75.90
C THR A 711 -1.54 17.86 -76.94
N LEU A 712 -1.94 18.13 -78.18
CA LEU A 712 -1.04 18.65 -79.22
C LEU A 712 -1.04 20.19 -79.16
N ASN A 713 0.09 20.78 -78.78
CA ASN A 713 0.29 22.23 -78.79
C ASN A 713 1.02 22.67 -80.07
N GLY A 714 0.74 23.88 -80.57
CA GLY A 714 1.34 24.42 -81.79
C GLY A 714 0.72 23.87 -83.08
N SER A 715 1.37 24.11 -84.23
CA SER A 715 0.92 23.63 -85.52
C SER A 715 2.08 23.31 -86.47
N ALA A 716 1.92 22.27 -87.28
CA ALA A 716 2.89 21.92 -88.31
C ALA A 716 3.18 23.09 -89.29
N ALA A 717 2.25 24.03 -89.46
CA ALA A 717 2.42 25.18 -90.34
C ALA A 717 3.43 26.23 -89.84
N ASN A 718 3.66 26.29 -88.53
CA ASN A 718 4.61 27.22 -87.90
C ASN A 718 5.85 26.49 -87.38
N CYS A 719 6.03 25.22 -87.76
CA CYS A 719 7.15 24.39 -87.31
C CYS A 719 7.21 24.20 -85.77
N ASP A 720 6.12 24.44 -85.02
CA ASP A 720 6.10 24.49 -83.54
C ASP A 720 5.19 23.42 -82.89
N ALA A 721 4.76 22.40 -83.65
CA ALA A 721 3.89 21.34 -83.14
C ALA A 721 4.63 20.37 -82.21
N ALA A 722 4.18 20.27 -80.95
CA ALA A 722 4.72 19.38 -79.93
C ALA A 722 3.58 18.68 -79.16
N CYS A 723 3.77 17.39 -78.86
CA CYS A 723 2.91 16.68 -77.93
C CYS A 723 3.24 17.11 -76.49
N ASN A 724 2.20 17.35 -75.70
CA ASN A 724 2.29 17.73 -74.31
C ASN A 724 1.41 16.80 -73.48
N ASN A 725 2.06 15.91 -72.75
CA ASN A 725 1.41 14.93 -71.88
C ASN A 725 1.54 15.49 -70.46
N THR A 726 0.46 16.08 -69.98
CA THR A 726 0.47 16.81 -68.70
C THR A 726 0.08 15.86 -67.57
N PRO A 727 0.94 15.66 -66.56
CA PRO A 727 0.61 14.77 -65.45
C PRO A 727 -0.60 15.29 -64.68
N ILE A 728 -1.51 14.38 -64.34
CA ILE A 728 -2.52 14.60 -63.30
C ILE A 728 -1.78 14.55 -61.97
N THR A 729 -1.82 15.64 -61.19
CA THR A 729 -1.06 15.79 -59.93
C THR A 729 -1.94 16.02 -58.71
N LEU A 730 -3.26 16.03 -58.90
CA LEU A 730 -4.24 16.24 -57.84
C LEU A 730 -5.17 15.03 -57.78
N PRO A 731 -5.45 14.51 -56.58
CA PRO A 731 -6.33 13.36 -56.41
C PRO A 731 -7.78 13.67 -56.79
N ALA A 732 -8.42 12.77 -57.52
CA ALA A 732 -9.79 12.93 -58.01
C ALA A 732 -10.50 11.58 -58.21
N ASN A 733 -11.43 11.26 -57.31
CA ASN A 733 -12.16 9.99 -57.30
C ASN A 733 -12.82 9.58 -58.65
N ASN A 734 -12.57 8.33 -59.07
CA ASN A 734 -13.08 7.63 -60.26
C ASN A 734 -12.60 8.20 -61.61
N ASP A 735 -11.40 8.79 -61.66
CA ASP A 735 -10.74 9.17 -62.90
C ASP A 735 -9.74 8.10 -63.40
N GLY A 736 -9.50 7.05 -62.60
CA GLY A 736 -8.64 5.92 -62.93
C GLY A 736 -7.14 6.22 -62.79
N CYS A 737 -6.78 7.36 -62.18
CA CYS A 737 -5.41 7.74 -61.89
C CYS A 737 -5.16 7.80 -60.38
N CYS A 738 -4.05 7.23 -59.91
CA CYS A 738 -3.53 7.45 -58.56
C CYS A 738 -2.25 8.29 -58.64
N PRO A 739 -2.32 9.63 -58.49
CA PRO A 739 -1.17 10.51 -58.65
C PRO A 739 -0.22 10.49 -57.45
N ASP A 740 1.06 10.81 -57.66
CA ASP A 740 2.08 10.83 -56.58
C ASP A 740 1.65 11.69 -55.39
N GLY A 741 1.56 11.08 -54.20
CA GLY A 741 1.10 11.72 -52.95
C GLY A 741 -0.41 11.59 -52.67
N ALA A 742 -1.18 10.97 -53.57
CA ALA A 742 -2.52 10.50 -53.29
C ALA A 742 -2.50 9.15 -52.56
N ASN A 743 -3.57 8.86 -51.83
CA ASN A 743 -3.78 7.64 -51.07
C ASN A 743 -5.28 7.29 -51.07
N ALA A 744 -5.64 6.07 -50.69
CA ALA A 744 -7.02 5.55 -50.71
C ALA A 744 -8.02 6.38 -49.88
N ASN A 745 -7.55 7.25 -48.98
CA ASN A 745 -8.41 8.15 -48.21
C ASN A 745 -8.78 9.44 -48.99
N ASN A 746 -7.94 9.88 -49.92
CA ASN A 746 -8.14 11.11 -50.70
C ASN A 746 -8.40 10.86 -52.19
N ASP A 747 -8.12 9.65 -52.68
CA ASP A 747 -8.38 9.20 -54.04
C ASP A 747 -8.75 7.70 -54.06
N ASN A 748 -9.96 7.37 -54.49
CA ASN A 748 -10.45 5.98 -54.49
C ASN A 748 -9.92 5.14 -55.66
N ASP A 749 -9.14 5.73 -56.57
CA ASP A 749 -8.38 5.00 -57.58
C ASP A 749 -7.01 4.53 -57.03
N CYS A 750 -6.62 4.97 -55.82
CA CYS A 750 -5.46 4.47 -55.09
C CYS A 750 -5.81 3.25 -54.22
N ASN A 751 -4.93 2.23 -54.25
CA ASN A 751 -5.02 1.10 -53.33
C ASN A 751 -4.33 1.43 -52.00
N ALA A 752 -4.84 0.88 -50.89
CA ALA A 752 -4.21 1.03 -49.58
C ALA A 752 -2.81 0.38 -49.56
N GLN A 753 -1.80 1.10 -49.05
CA GLN A 753 -0.40 0.69 -49.03
C GLN A 753 0.32 1.12 -47.76
N CYS A 754 0.77 0.12 -47.00
CA CYS A 754 1.59 0.30 -45.81
C CYS A 754 2.93 1.01 -46.10
N GLY A 755 3.19 2.11 -45.40
CA GLY A 755 4.43 2.90 -45.48
C GLY A 755 4.30 4.19 -46.28
N ASN A 756 3.08 4.63 -46.62
CA ASN A 756 2.82 5.86 -47.37
C ASN A 756 2.52 7.07 -46.47
N SER A 757 2.72 6.93 -45.16
CA SER A 757 2.47 7.93 -44.11
C SER A 757 1.00 8.34 -43.97
N ALA A 758 0.06 7.50 -44.40
CA ALA A 758 -1.38 7.69 -44.22
C ALA A 758 -2.01 6.41 -43.70
N ILE A 759 -2.86 6.51 -42.66
CA ILE A 759 -3.58 5.34 -42.12
C ILE A 759 -4.84 5.13 -42.95
N GLU A 760 -4.83 4.09 -43.78
CA GLU A 760 -5.91 3.75 -44.72
C GLU A 760 -6.83 2.65 -44.18
N ALA A 761 -7.93 2.38 -44.88
CA ALA A 761 -8.89 1.37 -44.45
C ALA A 761 -8.26 -0.04 -44.42
N GLY A 762 -8.03 -0.57 -43.21
CA GLY A 762 -7.35 -1.87 -42.99
C GLY A 762 -6.01 -1.76 -42.26
N GLU A 763 -5.52 -0.52 -42.05
CA GLU A 763 -4.29 -0.22 -41.34
C GLU A 763 -4.56 0.33 -39.94
N THR A 764 -3.65 0.04 -39.01
CA THR A 764 -3.66 0.48 -37.60
C THR A 764 -2.52 1.46 -37.31
N CYS A 765 -1.53 1.55 -38.21
CA CYS A 765 -0.28 2.31 -38.06
C CYS A 765 0.36 2.53 -39.44
N ASP A 766 1.05 3.65 -39.68
CA ASP A 766 1.88 3.90 -40.88
C ASP A 766 2.93 4.99 -40.56
N PRO A 767 4.25 4.78 -40.80
CA PRO A 767 4.91 3.62 -41.43
C PRO A 767 5.06 2.39 -40.51
N PRO A 768 5.50 1.21 -41.01
CA PRO A 768 5.68 -0.03 -40.23
C PRO A 768 6.38 0.15 -38.87
N ASP A 769 7.34 1.05 -38.79
CA ASP A 769 8.13 1.32 -37.58
C ASP A 769 7.34 2.06 -36.48
N THR A 770 6.12 2.52 -36.80
CA THR A 770 5.17 3.13 -35.85
C THR A 770 4.17 2.13 -35.29
N CYS A 771 4.16 0.90 -35.81
CA CYS A 771 3.30 -0.16 -35.33
C CYS A 771 3.78 -0.69 -33.97
N SER A 772 2.84 -1.04 -33.10
CA SER A 772 3.14 -1.61 -31.79
C SER A 772 4.03 -2.84 -31.92
N THR A 773 5.12 -2.87 -31.15
CA THR A 773 6.06 -3.99 -31.05
C THR A 773 5.71 -4.90 -29.87
N GLU A 774 6.28 -6.12 -29.81
CA GLU A 774 6.04 -7.05 -28.68
C GLU A 774 6.36 -6.42 -27.32
N VAL A 775 7.31 -5.47 -27.29
CA VAL A 775 7.65 -4.70 -26.08
C VAL A 775 6.55 -3.71 -25.70
N ASP A 776 5.87 -3.12 -26.69
CA ASP A 776 4.78 -2.15 -26.46
C ASP A 776 3.46 -2.84 -26.10
N CYS A 777 3.33 -4.15 -26.38
CA CYS A 777 2.13 -4.91 -26.05
C CYS A 777 2.12 -5.44 -24.61
N ASN A 778 3.29 -5.45 -23.95
CA ASN A 778 3.39 -5.84 -22.55
C ASN A 778 2.77 -4.75 -21.65
N ASP A 779 1.64 -5.05 -21.02
CA ASP A 779 0.97 -4.12 -20.11
C ASP A 779 1.49 -4.15 -18.67
N ASN A 780 2.57 -4.92 -18.43
CA ASN A 780 3.16 -5.22 -17.14
C ASN A 780 2.18 -5.86 -16.15
N ASN A 781 1.08 -6.42 -16.63
CA ASN A 781 0.16 -7.22 -15.83
C ASN A 781 0.45 -8.70 -16.09
N SER A 782 0.97 -9.38 -15.07
CA SER A 782 1.28 -10.82 -15.14
C SER A 782 0.04 -11.68 -15.39
N CYS A 783 -1.18 -11.14 -15.21
CA CYS A 783 -2.45 -11.81 -15.44
C CYS A 783 -3.05 -11.63 -16.84
N THR A 784 -2.27 -11.12 -17.78
CA THR A 784 -2.67 -11.00 -19.18
C THR A 784 -1.64 -11.72 -20.05
N ALA A 785 -2.14 -12.56 -20.96
CA ALA A 785 -1.35 -13.10 -22.04
C ALA A 785 -1.34 -12.06 -23.17
N ASP A 786 -0.24 -11.32 -23.26
CA ASP A 786 -0.06 -10.25 -24.22
C ASP A 786 0.47 -10.82 -25.54
N SER A 787 -0.25 -10.57 -26.63
CA SER A 787 0.09 -11.07 -27.96
C SER A 787 -0.23 -10.02 -29.01
N ILE A 788 0.65 -9.88 -29.99
CA ILE A 788 0.34 -9.11 -31.20
C ILE A 788 -0.42 -9.99 -32.18
N THR A 789 -1.48 -9.44 -32.75
CA THR A 789 -2.18 -10.00 -33.92
C THR A 789 -1.96 -9.09 -35.12
N GLY A 790 -1.79 -9.65 -36.32
CA GLY A 790 -1.35 -8.88 -37.50
C GLY A 790 0.17 -8.74 -37.60
N SER A 791 0.67 -7.84 -38.45
CA SER A 791 2.11 -7.61 -38.62
C SER A 791 2.43 -6.15 -38.92
N ALA A 792 3.56 -5.65 -38.41
CA ALA A 792 4.07 -4.31 -38.71
C ALA A 792 4.32 -4.13 -40.23
N ALA A 793 4.75 -5.19 -40.92
CA ALA A 793 4.96 -5.19 -42.38
C ALA A 793 3.67 -5.00 -43.19
N ALA A 794 2.52 -5.31 -42.60
CA ALA A 794 1.21 -5.11 -43.21
C ALA A 794 0.43 -3.95 -42.55
N CYS A 795 1.10 -3.13 -41.72
CA CYS A 795 0.51 -1.98 -41.04
C CYS A 795 -0.78 -2.29 -40.26
N ASN A 796 -0.98 -3.54 -39.83
CA ASN A 796 -2.20 -4.00 -39.16
C ASN A 796 -1.92 -4.70 -37.82
N ALA A 797 -0.75 -4.42 -37.23
CA ALA A 797 -0.39 -4.93 -35.92
C ALA A 797 -1.32 -4.33 -34.86
N VAL A 798 -1.96 -5.21 -34.10
CA VAL A 798 -2.87 -4.88 -33.00
C VAL A 798 -2.43 -5.68 -31.77
N CYS A 799 -2.20 -4.97 -30.68
CA CYS A 799 -1.95 -5.58 -29.39
C CYS A 799 -3.25 -6.16 -28.81
N VAL A 800 -3.19 -7.40 -28.34
CA VAL A 800 -4.30 -8.11 -27.69
C VAL A 800 -3.81 -8.63 -26.34
N ASN A 801 -4.47 -8.17 -25.27
CA ASN A 801 -4.18 -8.60 -23.90
C ASN A 801 -5.33 -9.51 -23.48
N LEU A 802 -5.09 -10.82 -23.46
CA LEU A 802 -6.11 -11.79 -23.08
C LEU A 802 -5.98 -12.12 -21.59
N ALA A 803 -7.03 -11.88 -20.81
CA ALA A 803 -7.02 -12.18 -19.38
C ALA A 803 -6.83 -13.68 -19.12
N ILE A 804 -5.87 -14.04 -18.26
CA ILE A 804 -5.75 -15.36 -17.67
C ILE A 804 -6.89 -15.50 -16.65
N THR A 805 -7.70 -16.56 -16.78
CA THR A 805 -8.94 -16.75 -15.99
C THR A 805 -8.97 -18.06 -15.22
N LEU A 806 -7.96 -18.92 -15.40
CA LEU A 806 -7.84 -20.21 -14.72
C LEU A 806 -6.60 -20.20 -13.82
N PRO A 807 -6.69 -20.73 -12.59
CA PRO A 807 -5.56 -20.82 -11.68
C PRO A 807 -4.50 -21.79 -12.20
N ASN A 808 -3.23 -21.39 -12.13
CA ASN A 808 -2.11 -22.20 -12.60
C ASN A 808 -0.82 -21.82 -11.88
N ASN A 809 -0.23 -22.79 -11.18
CA ASN A 809 0.93 -22.54 -10.32
C ASN A 809 2.18 -22.10 -11.10
N ASP A 810 2.95 -21.19 -10.50
CA ASP A 810 4.24 -20.66 -10.95
C ASP A 810 4.20 -19.86 -12.26
N ASP A 811 3.04 -19.30 -12.64
CA ASP A 811 2.89 -18.43 -13.82
C ASP A 811 2.88 -16.91 -13.50
N GLY A 812 2.90 -16.57 -12.21
CA GLY A 812 2.98 -15.21 -11.71
C GLY A 812 1.65 -14.44 -11.74
N CYS A 813 0.54 -15.10 -12.09
CA CYS A 813 -0.80 -14.51 -12.07
C CYS A 813 -1.65 -15.09 -10.93
N CYS A 814 -2.39 -14.22 -10.24
CA CYS A 814 -3.50 -14.63 -9.37
C CYS A 814 -4.85 -14.22 -10.02
N PRO A 815 -5.51 -15.11 -10.79
CA PRO A 815 -6.74 -14.77 -11.51
C PRO A 815 -7.96 -14.69 -10.58
N ALA A 816 -9.00 -13.94 -10.97
CA ALA A 816 -10.19 -13.73 -10.14
C ALA A 816 -10.90 -15.06 -9.81
N GLY A 817 -10.99 -15.40 -8.52
CA GLY A 817 -11.55 -16.66 -8.02
C GLY A 817 -10.52 -17.75 -7.70
N ALA A 818 -9.24 -17.50 -8.01
CA ALA A 818 -8.12 -18.27 -7.49
C ALA A 818 -7.76 -17.81 -6.07
N ASN A 819 -7.15 -18.71 -5.30
CA ASN A 819 -6.72 -18.49 -3.93
C ASN A 819 -5.41 -19.27 -3.68
N ALA A 820 -4.71 -19.00 -2.58
CA ALA A 820 -3.38 -19.56 -2.31
C ALA A 820 -3.34 -21.10 -2.20
N ASN A 821 -4.51 -21.75 -2.13
CA ASN A 821 -4.64 -23.21 -2.08
C ASN A 821 -4.75 -23.85 -3.47
N ASN A 822 -5.23 -23.11 -4.48
CA ASN A 822 -5.40 -23.61 -5.84
C ASN A 822 -4.44 -22.94 -6.85
N ASP A 823 -3.79 -21.85 -6.45
CA ASP A 823 -2.80 -21.11 -7.22
C ASP A 823 -1.74 -20.52 -6.27
N ASN A 824 -0.48 -20.94 -6.41
CA ASN A 824 0.59 -20.53 -5.51
C ASN A 824 1.16 -19.12 -5.79
N ASP A 825 0.73 -18.47 -6.88
CA ASP A 825 1.02 -17.07 -7.17
C ASP A 825 0.00 -16.14 -6.47
N CYS A 826 -1.10 -16.70 -5.95
CA CYS A 826 -2.02 -15.99 -5.06
C CYS A 826 -1.45 -15.90 -3.63
N SER A 827 -1.45 -14.68 -3.08
CA SER A 827 -1.23 -14.46 -1.65
C SER A 827 -2.48 -14.87 -0.86
N ALA A 828 -2.31 -15.45 0.33
CA ALA A 828 -3.42 -15.71 1.24
C ALA A 828 -4.18 -14.41 1.58
N GLN A 829 -5.51 -14.46 1.52
CA GLN A 829 -6.40 -13.32 1.71
C GLN A 829 -7.56 -13.62 2.65
N CYS A 830 -7.50 -13.00 3.82
CA CYS A 830 -8.54 -13.10 4.82
C CYS A 830 -9.91 -12.57 4.34
N GLY A 831 -10.94 -13.43 4.42
CA GLY A 831 -12.32 -13.12 4.07
C GLY A 831 -12.78 -13.66 2.71
N ASN A 832 -11.98 -14.54 2.08
CA ASN A 832 -12.31 -15.16 0.79
C ASN A 832 -13.06 -16.51 0.93
N SER A 833 -13.47 -16.85 2.16
CA SER A 833 -14.15 -18.09 2.56
C SER A 833 -13.31 -19.37 2.40
N SER A 834 -11.98 -19.25 2.35
CA SER A 834 -11.07 -20.39 2.29
C SER A 834 -9.90 -20.22 3.24
N VAL A 835 -9.62 -21.23 4.08
CA VAL A 835 -8.48 -21.17 5.00
C VAL A 835 -7.21 -21.52 4.24
N GLU A 836 -6.34 -20.54 4.07
CA GLU A 836 -5.09 -20.64 3.29
C GLU A 836 -3.86 -20.83 4.18
N ALA A 837 -2.72 -21.16 3.59
CA ALA A 837 -1.47 -21.38 4.34
C ALA A 837 -1.01 -20.10 5.05
N GLY A 838 -1.13 -20.07 6.38
CA GLY A 838 -0.85 -18.90 7.22
C GLY A 838 -2.09 -18.35 7.93
N GLU A 839 -3.27 -18.80 7.53
CA GLU A 839 -4.55 -18.48 8.15
C GLU A 839 -5.02 -19.61 9.07
N THR A 840 -5.83 -19.26 10.06
CA THR A 840 -6.40 -20.19 11.06
C THR A 840 -7.92 -20.22 11.02
N CYS A 841 -8.55 -19.31 10.28
CA CYS A 841 -9.99 -19.10 10.17
C CYS A 841 -10.28 -18.20 8.97
N ASP A 842 -11.39 -18.40 8.24
CA ASP A 842 -11.88 -17.50 7.19
C ASP A 842 -13.40 -17.70 7.04
N PRO A 843 -14.25 -16.65 7.10
CA PRO A 843 -13.94 -15.19 7.12
C PRO A 843 -13.55 -14.66 8.51
N PRO A 844 -13.13 -13.37 8.65
CA PRO A 844 -12.78 -12.76 9.95
C PRO A 844 -13.77 -13.04 11.08
N GLY A 845 -15.08 -13.10 10.77
CA GLY A 845 -16.13 -13.39 11.74
C GLY A 845 -16.19 -14.84 12.23
N SER A 846 -15.44 -15.75 11.62
CA SER A 846 -15.26 -17.14 12.06
C SER A 846 -14.03 -17.32 12.96
N CYS A 847 -13.21 -16.27 13.11
CA CYS A 847 -12.06 -16.29 14.00
C CYS A 847 -12.49 -16.10 15.46
N PRO A 848 -11.84 -16.80 16.41
CA PRO A 848 -12.13 -16.63 17.83
C PRO A 848 -11.88 -15.19 18.28
N ALA A 849 -12.85 -14.61 18.98
CA ALA A 849 -12.73 -13.32 19.62
C ALA A 849 -11.96 -13.43 20.95
N ALA A 850 -11.54 -12.29 21.51
CA ALA A 850 -10.83 -12.29 22.79
C ALA A 850 -11.64 -12.94 23.93
N ASP A 851 -12.97 -12.78 23.91
CA ASP A 851 -13.88 -13.38 24.88
C ASP A 851 -14.03 -14.91 24.71
N ASP A 852 -13.75 -15.43 23.51
CA ASP A 852 -13.83 -16.87 23.19
C ASP A 852 -12.60 -17.65 23.64
N CYS A 853 -11.49 -16.96 23.96
CA CYS A 853 -10.24 -17.61 24.38
C CYS A 853 -10.23 -18.04 25.85
N ASN A 854 -11.24 -17.66 26.64
CA ASN A 854 -11.34 -18.04 28.04
C ASN A 854 -11.65 -19.55 28.15
N ASP A 855 -10.66 -20.34 28.55
CA ASP A 855 -10.82 -21.80 28.72
C ASP A 855 -11.43 -22.18 30.09
N SER A 856 -11.91 -21.18 30.83
CA SER A 856 -12.46 -21.29 32.19
C SER A 856 -11.48 -21.89 33.20
N ASN A 857 -10.18 -21.91 32.90
CA ASN A 857 -9.13 -22.30 33.81
C ASN A 857 -8.42 -21.06 34.38
N ASN A 858 -8.70 -20.74 35.64
CA ASN A 858 -8.08 -19.61 36.32
C ASN A 858 -6.53 -19.69 36.41
N CYS A 859 -5.93 -20.84 36.08
CA CYS A 859 -4.49 -21.05 36.06
C CYS A 859 -3.82 -20.89 34.69
N THR A 860 -4.52 -20.34 33.71
CA THR A 860 -3.96 -19.94 32.43
C THR A 860 -4.16 -18.44 32.23
N THR A 861 -3.16 -17.77 31.67
CA THR A 861 -3.37 -16.48 31.03
C THR A 861 -3.76 -16.75 29.60
N ASP A 862 -5.03 -16.52 29.30
CA ASP A 862 -5.59 -16.72 27.97
C ASP A 862 -5.37 -15.44 27.16
N THR A 863 -4.65 -15.58 26.05
CA THR A 863 -4.29 -14.45 25.19
C THR A 863 -4.61 -14.79 23.76
N LEU A 864 -5.30 -13.88 23.07
CA LEU A 864 -5.50 -13.99 21.63
C LEU A 864 -4.21 -13.54 20.94
N SER A 865 -3.57 -14.46 20.21
CA SER A 865 -2.40 -14.18 19.37
C SER A 865 -2.85 -14.09 17.91
N GLY A 866 -2.31 -13.14 17.17
CA GLY A 866 -2.80 -12.81 15.82
C GLY A 866 -4.04 -11.92 15.85
N SER A 867 -4.76 -11.80 14.74
CA SER A 867 -5.99 -10.98 14.68
C SER A 867 -7.03 -11.58 13.74
N ALA A 868 -8.31 -11.36 14.07
CA ALA A 868 -9.42 -11.74 13.21
C ALA A 868 -9.39 -11.01 11.85
N ALA A 869 -8.94 -9.75 11.84
CA ALA A 869 -8.78 -8.96 10.60
C ALA A 869 -7.70 -9.52 9.65
N ALA A 870 -6.75 -10.29 10.18
CA ALA A 870 -5.70 -10.95 9.40
C ALA A 870 -5.88 -12.48 9.36
N CYS A 871 -7.05 -13.01 9.76
CA CYS A 871 -7.37 -14.44 9.75
C CYS A 871 -6.33 -15.33 10.45
N THR A 872 -5.61 -14.77 11.42
CA THR A 872 -4.48 -15.41 12.13
C THR A 872 -4.78 -15.57 13.62
N ALA A 873 -6.02 -15.29 14.02
CA ALA A 873 -6.43 -15.29 15.41
C ALA A 873 -6.40 -16.72 15.97
N VAL A 874 -5.59 -16.93 17.00
CA VAL A 874 -5.42 -18.21 17.70
C VAL A 874 -5.39 -17.94 19.20
N CYS A 875 -6.15 -18.73 19.96
CA CYS A 875 -6.08 -18.68 21.42
C CYS A 875 -4.80 -19.36 21.92
N VAL A 876 -4.06 -18.64 22.75
CA VAL A 876 -2.84 -19.11 23.41
C VAL A 876 -3.07 -19.07 24.92
N ASN A 877 -3.13 -20.26 25.52
CA ASN A 877 -3.37 -20.42 26.95
C ASN A 877 -2.03 -20.74 27.61
N ASN A 878 -1.43 -19.72 28.24
CA ASN A 878 -0.14 -19.89 28.91
C ASN A 878 -0.34 -20.24 30.38
N ALA A 879 0.22 -21.37 30.82
CA ALA A 879 0.08 -21.81 32.20
C ALA A 879 0.79 -20.86 33.19
N ILE A 880 0.08 -20.46 34.23
CA ILE A 880 0.65 -19.76 35.39
C ILE A 880 1.39 -20.80 36.25
N ILE A 881 2.72 -20.69 36.31
CA ILE A 881 3.60 -21.66 37.01
C ILE A 881 4.25 -21.10 38.28
N LYS A 882 4.02 -19.83 38.60
CA LYS A 882 4.64 -19.13 39.72
C LYS A 882 3.58 -18.85 40.78
N CYS A 883 3.90 -19.13 42.04
CA CYS A 883 3.00 -18.87 43.16
C CYS A 883 2.68 -17.36 43.25
N GLY A 884 1.40 -17.04 43.15
CA GLY A 884 0.83 -15.70 43.22
C GLY A 884 0.10 -15.49 44.54
N SER A 885 -0.56 -14.36 44.73
CA SER A 885 -1.49 -14.23 45.84
C SER A 885 -2.68 -13.39 45.37
N ALA A 886 -3.89 -13.94 45.53
CA ALA A 886 -5.17 -13.37 45.10
C ALA A 886 -5.34 -13.27 43.57
N ASP A 887 -4.73 -14.18 42.81
CA ASP A 887 -4.92 -14.33 41.36
C ASP A 887 -5.86 -15.50 40.99
N GLY A 888 -6.37 -16.24 42.00
CA GLY A 888 -7.36 -17.29 41.83
C GLY A 888 -6.81 -18.59 41.25
N CYS A 889 -5.48 -18.73 41.13
CA CYS A 889 -4.80 -19.91 40.63
C CYS A 889 -3.97 -20.59 41.73
N CYS A 890 -3.93 -21.94 41.75
CA CYS A 890 -2.99 -22.70 42.58
C CYS A 890 -2.05 -23.56 41.70
N PRO A 891 -0.86 -23.05 41.32
CA PRO A 891 0.10 -23.77 40.50
C PRO A 891 0.75 -24.96 41.22
N ALA A 892 1.19 -25.96 40.46
CA ALA A 892 1.89 -27.13 41.01
C ALA A 892 3.20 -26.75 41.72
N GLY A 893 3.27 -27.01 43.04
CA GLY A 893 4.42 -26.67 43.90
C GLY A 893 4.17 -25.48 44.83
N CYS A 894 3.02 -24.81 44.70
CA CYS A 894 2.53 -23.79 45.62
C CYS A 894 1.65 -24.41 46.72
N ASN A 895 1.57 -23.76 47.87
CA ASN A 895 0.77 -24.18 49.02
C ASN A 895 0.16 -22.97 49.71
N ASN A 896 -0.79 -23.18 50.63
CA ASN A 896 -1.57 -22.10 51.26
C ASN A 896 -0.70 -21.03 51.97
N ASN A 897 0.56 -21.34 52.31
CA ASN A 897 1.49 -20.44 52.97
C ASN A 897 2.24 -19.49 52.01
N ASN A 898 2.40 -19.87 50.74
CA ASN A 898 3.07 -19.05 49.72
C ASN A 898 2.16 -18.60 48.58
N ASP A 899 0.94 -19.14 48.54
CA ASP A 899 -0.12 -18.81 47.61
C ASP A 899 -1.48 -19.01 48.30
N ASN A 900 -2.21 -17.93 48.54
CA ASN A 900 -3.46 -17.95 49.30
C ASN A 900 -4.66 -18.50 48.50
N ASP A 901 -4.50 -18.70 47.19
CA ASP A 901 -5.49 -19.34 46.33
C ASP A 901 -5.36 -20.88 46.35
N CYS A 902 -4.25 -21.40 46.89
CA CYS A 902 -4.09 -22.81 47.19
C CYS A 902 -4.84 -23.23 48.46
N SER A 903 -5.62 -24.32 48.40
CA SER A 903 -6.26 -24.90 49.58
C SER A 903 -5.24 -25.57 50.51
N ALA A 904 -5.41 -25.44 51.83
CA ALA A 904 -4.61 -26.18 52.82
C ALA A 904 -4.82 -27.70 52.66
N ASN A 905 -3.72 -28.45 52.57
CA ASN A 905 -3.73 -29.85 52.14
C ASN A 905 -2.95 -30.75 53.11
N CYS A 906 -3.69 -31.48 53.92
CA CYS A 906 -3.14 -32.39 54.93
C CYS A 906 -2.26 -33.50 54.35
N GLY A 907 -1.00 -33.59 54.81
CA GLY A 907 -0.03 -34.63 54.47
C GLY A 907 1.07 -34.19 53.51
N ASN A 908 1.23 -32.88 53.27
CA ASN A 908 2.27 -32.33 52.40
C ASN A 908 3.54 -31.91 53.17
N SER A 909 3.64 -32.27 54.44
CA SER A 909 4.75 -31.99 55.36
C SER A 909 4.92 -30.51 55.75
N THR A 910 3.91 -29.67 55.53
CA THR A 910 3.91 -28.26 55.94
C THR A 910 2.63 -27.90 56.68
N ILE A 911 2.76 -27.37 57.91
CA ILE A 911 1.59 -26.94 58.70
C ILE A 911 1.07 -25.61 58.16
N GLU A 912 -0.15 -25.62 57.65
CA GLU A 912 -0.80 -24.48 57.00
C GLU A 912 -1.91 -23.85 57.87
N SER A 913 -2.44 -22.70 57.45
CA SER A 913 -3.48 -22.00 58.20
C SER A 913 -4.75 -22.87 58.32
N GLY A 914 -5.05 -23.33 59.53
CA GLY A 914 -6.16 -24.26 59.82
C GLY A 914 -5.72 -25.68 60.20
N GLU A 915 -4.44 -26.01 60.06
CA GLU A 915 -3.86 -27.28 60.48
C GLU A 915 -3.21 -27.17 61.88
N THR A 916 -3.34 -28.22 62.67
CA THR A 916 -2.69 -28.38 63.99
C THR A 916 -1.49 -29.34 63.93
N CYS A 917 -1.33 -30.10 62.84
CA CYS A 917 -0.33 -31.16 62.68
C CYS A 917 -0.21 -31.62 61.21
N ASP A 918 0.99 -31.80 60.66
CA ASP A 918 1.23 -32.47 59.35
C ASP A 918 2.53 -33.30 59.45
N PRO A 919 2.62 -34.54 58.92
CA PRO A 919 1.57 -35.34 58.25
C PRO A 919 0.55 -35.93 59.23
N PRO A 920 -0.57 -36.54 58.78
CA PRO A 920 -1.59 -37.16 59.65
C PRO A 920 -1.07 -38.00 60.81
N SER A 921 0.11 -38.62 60.64
CA SER A 921 0.78 -39.41 61.69
C SER A 921 1.33 -38.59 62.86
N SER A 922 1.50 -37.28 62.72
CA SER A 922 1.95 -36.38 63.79
C SER A 922 0.80 -35.86 64.65
N CYS A 923 -0.46 -36.11 64.25
CA CYS A 923 -1.64 -35.69 64.97
C CYS A 923 -1.94 -36.54 66.22
N PRO A 924 -2.47 -35.93 67.30
CA PRO A 924 -2.83 -36.65 68.52
C PRO A 924 -3.94 -37.69 68.25
N SER A 925 -3.73 -38.92 68.72
CA SER A 925 -4.71 -40.00 68.62
C SER A 925 -5.73 -39.97 69.76
N ALA A 926 -6.90 -40.58 69.57
CA ALA A 926 -7.93 -40.68 70.60
C ALA A 926 -7.42 -41.36 71.90
N ALA A 927 -6.48 -42.30 71.79
CA ALA A 927 -5.86 -42.95 72.95
C ALA A 927 -4.87 -42.02 73.69
N ALA A 928 -4.24 -41.08 72.98
CA ALA A 928 -3.33 -40.10 73.55
C ALA A 928 -4.05 -38.87 74.15
N CYS A 929 -5.37 -38.75 73.93
CA CYS A 929 -6.18 -37.66 74.47
C CYS A 929 -6.62 -37.90 75.93
N ASN A 930 -6.54 -39.14 76.42
CA ASN A 930 -6.90 -39.47 77.80
C ASN A 930 -5.83 -38.96 78.78
N ASP A 931 -6.19 -38.07 79.71
CA ASP A 931 -5.26 -37.49 80.69
C ASP A 931 -5.16 -38.29 82.01
N ASN A 932 -5.82 -39.44 82.09
CA ASN A 932 -5.96 -40.34 83.24
C ASN A 932 -6.60 -39.69 84.48
N GLN A 933 -7.29 -38.57 84.33
CA GLN A 933 -8.05 -37.97 85.43
C GLN A 933 -9.51 -38.43 85.36
N SER A 934 -10.01 -39.07 86.42
CA SER A 934 -11.38 -39.61 86.45
C SER A 934 -12.48 -38.53 86.42
N CYS A 935 -12.13 -37.26 86.63
CA CYS A 935 -13.06 -36.12 86.65
C CYS A 935 -12.94 -35.22 85.41
N THR A 936 -12.50 -35.75 84.27
CA THR A 936 -12.49 -35.07 82.97
C THR A 936 -13.18 -35.93 81.92
N THR A 937 -13.86 -35.29 80.99
CA THR A 937 -14.32 -35.89 79.73
C THR A 937 -13.35 -35.48 78.64
N ASP A 938 -12.54 -36.43 78.19
CA ASP A 938 -11.51 -36.22 77.18
C ASP A 938 -12.08 -36.48 75.79
N THR A 939 -12.19 -35.43 74.97
CA THR A 939 -12.78 -35.49 73.64
C THR A 939 -11.78 -35.01 72.59
N LEU A 940 -11.52 -35.85 71.59
CA LEU A 940 -10.76 -35.45 70.41
C LEU A 940 -11.70 -34.71 69.44
N SER A 941 -11.46 -33.42 69.24
CA SER A 941 -12.13 -32.59 68.25
C SER A 941 -11.31 -32.54 66.96
N GLY A 942 -11.94 -32.54 65.79
CA GLY A 942 -11.24 -32.66 64.50
C GLY A 942 -10.75 -34.07 64.20
N SER A 943 -9.93 -34.24 63.16
CA SER A 943 -9.41 -35.57 62.75
C SER A 943 -7.98 -35.50 62.24
N ALA A 944 -7.22 -36.57 62.47
CA ALA A 944 -5.86 -36.70 61.96
C ALA A 944 -5.81 -36.73 60.42
N ALA A 945 -6.89 -37.20 59.78
CA ALA A 945 -7.01 -37.23 58.32
C ALA A 945 -7.14 -35.83 57.69
N ASN A 946 -7.61 -34.85 58.46
CA ASN A 946 -7.76 -33.46 58.03
C ASN A 946 -6.78 -32.54 58.75
N CYS A 947 -5.74 -33.09 59.37
CA CYS A 947 -4.65 -32.36 60.02
C CYS A 947 -5.11 -31.32 61.07
N ASN A 948 -6.31 -31.46 61.63
CA ASN A 948 -6.92 -30.51 62.55
C ASN A 948 -7.34 -31.14 63.89
N ALA A 949 -6.76 -32.31 64.21
CA ALA A 949 -7.03 -33.01 65.46
C ALA A 949 -6.53 -32.21 66.67
N LEU A 950 -7.43 -31.97 67.62
CA LEU A 950 -7.20 -31.22 68.85
C LEU A 950 -7.84 -31.95 70.04
N CYS A 951 -7.06 -32.20 71.08
CA CYS A 951 -7.57 -32.83 72.30
C CYS A 951 -8.16 -31.77 73.25
N VAL A 952 -9.38 -32.01 73.75
CA VAL A 952 -10.10 -31.13 74.68
C VAL A 952 -10.53 -31.93 75.91
N ASN A 953 -10.02 -31.55 77.08
CA ASN A 953 -10.32 -32.21 78.36
C ASN A 953 -11.27 -31.32 79.15
N THR A 954 -12.51 -31.77 79.32
CA THR A 954 -13.58 -30.95 79.93
C THR A 954 -13.85 -31.43 81.36
N PRO A 955 -13.74 -30.59 82.40
CA PRO A 955 -13.97 -31.03 83.79
C PRO A 955 -15.42 -31.48 84.05
N ILE A 956 -15.59 -32.63 84.71
CA ILE A 956 -16.88 -33.07 85.26
C ILE A 956 -17.14 -32.27 86.55
N THR A 957 -18.26 -31.54 86.57
CA THR A 957 -18.60 -30.62 87.67
C THR A 957 -19.92 -30.95 88.38
N GLN A 958 -20.69 -31.92 87.87
CA GLN A 958 -21.94 -32.37 88.48
C GLN A 958 -21.75 -33.71 89.18
N ALA A 959 -22.35 -33.83 90.36
CA ALA A 959 -22.41 -35.06 91.15
C ALA A 959 -23.28 -36.10 90.42
N ASN A 960 -22.72 -37.24 90.02
CA ASN A 960 -23.46 -38.32 89.37
C ASN A 960 -23.05 -39.67 89.94
N ASN A 961 -24.02 -40.37 90.52
CA ASN A 961 -23.77 -41.68 91.10
C ASN A 961 -23.23 -42.71 90.09
N GLY A 962 -22.05 -43.27 90.36
CA GLY A 962 -21.46 -44.43 89.69
C GLY A 962 -20.58 -44.08 88.48
N ASP A 963 -20.18 -42.82 88.32
CA ASP A 963 -19.27 -42.35 87.27
C ASP A 963 -17.79 -42.34 87.69
N GLY A 964 -17.50 -42.62 88.96
CA GLY A 964 -16.15 -42.71 89.52
C GLY A 964 -15.48 -41.36 89.78
N CYS A 965 -16.19 -40.25 89.61
CA CYS A 965 -15.73 -38.90 89.91
C CYS A 965 -16.39 -38.37 91.19
N CYS A 966 -15.62 -37.72 92.07
CA CYS A 966 -16.17 -36.95 93.20
C CYS A 966 -15.87 -35.46 92.98
N PRO A 967 -16.77 -34.70 92.31
CA PRO A 967 -16.55 -33.30 91.98
C PRO A 967 -16.62 -32.39 93.22
N ALA A 968 -15.96 -31.23 93.15
CA ALA A 968 -15.88 -30.31 94.29
C ALA A 968 -17.28 -29.82 94.73
N GLY A 969 -17.65 -30.12 95.97
CA GLY A 969 -18.96 -29.78 96.55
C GLY A 969 -19.98 -30.93 96.57
N ALA A 970 -19.65 -32.07 95.95
CA ALA A 970 -20.39 -33.32 96.10
C ALA A 970 -20.03 -34.02 97.43
N ASN A 971 -20.93 -34.87 97.91
CA ASN A 971 -20.82 -35.65 99.14
C ASN A 971 -21.51 -37.00 98.96
N ALA A 972 -21.29 -37.95 99.86
CA ALA A 972 -21.77 -39.33 99.75
C ALA A 972 -23.31 -39.47 99.67
N ASN A 973 -24.08 -38.41 99.98
CA ASN A 973 -25.54 -38.41 99.88
C ASN A 973 -26.05 -38.01 98.49
N ASN A 974 -25.29 -37.22 97.73
CA ASN A 974 -25.65 -36.81 96.37
C ASN A 974 -24.76 -37.40 95.27
N ASP A 975 -23.63 -38.00 95.65
CA ASP A 975 -22.71 -38.73 94.79
C ASP A 975 -22.10 -39.93 95.53
N ASN A 976 -22.41 -41.15 95.10
CA ASN A 976 -21.95 -42.37 95.75
C ASN A 976 -20.48 -42.72 95.45
N ASP A 977 -19.83 -41.98 94.54
CA ASP A 977 -18.38 -42.06 94.31
C ASP A 977 -17.60 -41.14 95.27
N CYS A 978 -18.30 -40.26 95.99
CA CYS A 978 -17.72 -39.49 97.08
C CYS A 978 -17.66 -40.31 98.40
N PRO A 979 -16.51 -40.29 99.10
CA PRO A 979 -16.40 -40.92 100.42
C PRO A 979 -17.18 -40.12 101.47
N SER A 980 -17.77 -40.81 102.45
CA SER A 980 -18.40 -40.15 103.62
C SER A 980 -17.32 -39.56 104.54
N ILE A 981 -17.45 -38.28 104.91
CA ILE A 981 -16.44 -37.51 105.66
C ILE A 981 -17.09 -36.80 106.85
N CYS A 982 -16.78 -37.26 108.05
CA CYS A 982 -17.22 -36.63 109.29
C CYS A 982 -16.69 -35.19 109.43
N ASN A 983 -17.55 -34.29 109.92
CA ASN A 983 -17.35 -32.84 110.10
C ASN A 983 -17.46 -32.02 108.80
N ASN A 984 -18.21 -32.51 107.81
CA ASN A 984 -18.53 -31.77 106.58
C ASN A 984 -19.90 -31.06 106.64
N GLY A 985 -20.63 -31.18 107.75
CA GLY A 985 -21.90 -30.50 108.01
C GLY A 985 -23.14 -31.23 107.50
N VAL A 986 -23.00 -32.46 106.98
CA VAL A 986 -24.10 -33.29 106.48
C VAL A 986 -23.97 -34.71 107.03
N VAL A 987 -25.07 -35.28 107.54
CA VAL A 987 -25.07 -36.66 108.04
C VAL A 987 -25.14 -37.62 106.85
N GLU A 988 -24.06 -38.35 106.60
CA GLU A 988 -23.94 -39.29 105.47
C GLU A 988 -24.20 -40.74 105.88
N ALA A 989 -24.34 -41.64 104.89
CA ALA A 989 -24.60 -43.06 105.16
C ALA A 989 -23.45 -43.71 105.97
N GLY A 990 -23.72 -44.01 107.24
CA GLY A 990 -22.72 -44.52 108.19
C GLY A 990 -22.45 -43.57 109.35
N GLU A 991 -22.94 -42.33 109.26
CA GLU A 991 -22.91 -41.33 110.32
C GLU A 991 -24.25 -41.25 111.04
N THR A 992 -24.20 -40.98 112.34
CA THR A 992 -25.34 -40.76 113.22
C THR A 992 -25.52 -39.28 113.59
N CYS A 993 -24.53 -38.43 113.29
CA CYS A 993 -24.44 -37.04 113.74
C CYS A 993 -23.31 -36.30 112.99
N ASP A 994 -23.53 -35.06 112.54
CA ASP A 994 -22.49 -34.17 112.00
C ASP A 994 -22.86 -32.71 112.36
N PRO A 995 -21.98 -31.92 113.01
CA PRO A 995 -20.57 -32.18 113.32
C PRO A 995 -20.36 -33.09 114.54
N PRO A 996 -19.12 -33.54 114.84
CA PRO A 996 -18.79 -34.39 116.00
C PRO A 996 -19.38 -33.95 117.35
N ASN A 997 -19.58 -32.64 117.54
CA ASN A 997 -20.15 -32.09 118.77
C ASN A 997 -21.68 -32.26 118.88
N SER A 998 -22.37 -32.60 117.79
CA SER A 998 -23.79 -32.93 117.75
C SER A 998 -24.06 -34.40 118.12
N CYS A 999 -23.01 -35.21 118.22
CA CYS A 999 -23.11 -36.61 118.59
C CYS A 999 -23.50 -36.79 120.06
N PRO A 1000 -24.34 -37.81 120.37
CA PRO A 1000 -24.69 -38.13 121.76
C PRO A 1000 -23.45 -38.44 122.60
N ASN A 1001 -23.37 -37.82 123.78
CA ASN A 1001 -22.39 -38.11 124.82
C ASN A 1001 -23.04 -38.80 126.03
N LEU A 1002 -22.22 -39.23 126.99
CA LEU A 1002 -22.68 -39.97 128.16
C LEU A 1002 -23.73 -39.20 129.01
N THR A 1003 -23.63 -37.87 129.05
CA THR A 1003 -24.62 -37.04 129.77
C THR A 1003 -25.95 -37.01 129.03
N SER A 1004 -25.93 -36.90 127.69
CA SER A 1004 -27.15 -36.90 126.86
C SER A 1004 -27.77 -38.28 126.66
N CYS A 1005 -27.02 -39.36 126.91
CA CYS A 1005 -27.55 -40.72 126.83
C CYS A 1005 -28.25 -41.20 128.12
N ASN A 1006 -28.16 -40.43 129.20
CA ASN A 1006 -28.79 -40.81 130.46
C ASN A 1006 -30.32 -40.73 130.36
N ASP A 1007 -31.01 -41.87 130.45
CA ASP A 1007 -32.49 -41.93 130.33
C ASP A 1007 -33.23 -41.72 131.65
N SER A 1008 -32.49 -41.38 132.72
CA SER A 1008 -32.95 -41.19 134.09
C SER A 1008 -33.64 -42.42 134.71
N ASN A 1009 -33.49 -43.59 134.11
CA ASN A 1009 -33.96 -44.85 134.67
C ASN A 1009 -32.84 -45.49 135.49
N SER A 1010 -33.05 -45.60 136.81
CA SER A 1010 -32.05 -46.20 137.72
C SER A 1010 -31.77 -47.68 137.44
N CYS A 1011 -32.62 -48.34 136.65
CA CYS A 1011 -32.49 -49.73 136.27
C CYS A 1011 -31.84 -49.96 134.89
N THR A 1012 -31.14 -48.97 134.34
CA THR A 1012 -30.34 -49.09 133.11
C THR A 1012 -28.92 -48.61 133.34
N VAL A 1013 -27.97 -49.24 132.63
CA VAL A 1013 -26.60 -48.76 132.47
C VAL A 1013 -26.53 -48.09 131.11
N ASP A 1014 -26.44 -46.76 131.12
CA ASP A 1014 -26.38 -45.96 129.91
C ASP A 1014 -24.94 -45.80 129.43
N SER A 1015 -24.72 -46.01 128.13
CA SER A 1015 -23.41 -45.94 127.50
C SER A 1015 -23.52 -45.37 126.08
N VAL A 1016 -22.39 -44.92 125.53
CA VAL A 1016 -22.29 -44.48 124.14
C VAL A 1016 -21.54 -45.57 123.37
N ALA A 1017 -22.11 -46.07 122.28
CA ALA A 1017 -21.43 -46.93 121.31
C ALA A 1017 -21.03 -46.11 120.08
N GLY A 1018 -19.89 -46.43 119.46
CA GLY A 1018 -19.32 -45.63 118.35
C GLY A 1018 -18.45 -44.46 118.82
N SER A 1019 -18.07 -43.57 117.90
CA SER A 1019 -17.18 -42.42 118.19
C SER A 1019 -17.72 -41.12 117.62
N ALA A 1020 -17.73 -40.07 118.44
CA ALA A 1020 -18.06 -38.71 117.99
C ALA A 1020 -17.07 -38.19 116.93
N THR A 1021 -15.79 -38.60 116.99
CA THR A 1021 -14.74 -38.19 116.04
C THR A 1021 -14.97 -38.74 114.62
N ASN A 1022 -15.69 -39.85 114.52
CA ASN A 1022 -16.07 -40.45 113.24
C ASN A 1022 -17.58 -40.36 113.04
N CYS A 1023 -18.26 -39.43 113.73
CA CYS A 1023 -19.68 -39.14 113.54
C CYS A 1023 -20.60 -40.38 113.70
N THR A 1024 -20.20 -41.39 114.48
CA THR A 1024 -20.89 -42.70 114.60
C THR A 1024 -21.44 -42.96 116.00
N ALA A 1025 -21.39 -41.97 116.90
CA ALA A 1025 -21.78 -42.16 118.29
C ALA A 1025 -23.31 -42.32 118.43
N ALA A 1026 -23.76 -43.32 119.21
CA ALA A 1026 -25.16 -43.61 119.47
C ALA A 1026 -25.36 -44.07 120.93
N CYS A 1027 -26.51 -43.74 121.53
CA CYS A 1027 -26.84 -44.17 122.90
C CYS A 1027 -27.24 -45.64 122.97
N VAL A 1028 -26.74 -46.34 123.99
CA VAL A 1028 -27.08 -47.73 124.29
C VAL A 1028 -27.40 -47.83 125.79
N ASN A 1029 -28.65 -48.16 126.10
CA ASN A 1029 -29.14 -48.30 127.47
C ASN A 1029 -29.34 -49.79 127.76
N THR A 1030 -28.56 -50.34 128.70
CA THR A 1030 -28.57 -51.77 129.00
C THR A 1030 -29.30 -52.01 130.32
N PRO A 1031 -30.41 -52.79 130.37
CA PRO A 1031 -31.16 -52.98 131.60
C PRO A 1031 -30.38 -53.79 132.65
N ILE A 1032 -30.44 -53.35 133.91
CA ILE A 1032 -29.95 -54.08 135.08
C ILE A 1032 -30.96 -55.21 135.37
N THR A 1033 -30.46 -56.44 135.44
CA THR A 1033 -31.28 -57.65 135.60
C THR A 1033 -30.95 -58.44 136.87
N GLN A 1034 -29.89 -58.06 137.59
CA GLN A 1034 -29.42 -58.71 138.80
C GLN A 1034 -29.82 -57.91 140.03
N ALA A 1035 -30.44 -58.56 141.01
CA ALA A 1035 -30.78 -57.98 142.31
C ALA A 1035 -29.51 -57.62 143.10
N THR A 1036 -29.28 -56.35 143.41
CA THR A 1036 -28.10 -55.87 144.14
C THR A 1036 -28.49 -54.84 145.18
N ASN A 1037 -28.44 -55.24 146.46
CA ASN A 1037 -28.80 -54.35 147.56
C ASN A 1037 -28.07 -52.98 147.53
N GLY A 1038 -28.83 -51.89 147.50
CA GLY A 1038 -28.38 -50.52 147.71
C GLY A 1038 -27.94 -49.79 146.44
N ASP A 1039 -28.26 -50.31 145.26
CA ASP A 1039 -27.98 -49.68 143.96
C ASP A 1039 -29.15 -48.83 143.43
N GLY A 1040 -30.30 -48.84 144.12
CA GLY A 1040 -31.47 -48.03 143.83
C GLY A 1040 -32.36 -48.59 142.70
N CYS A 1041 -32.04 -49.75 142.13
CA CYS A 1041 -32.87 -50.45 141.15
C CYS A 1041 -33.59 -51.65 141.78
N CYS A 1042 -34.88 -51.82 141.47
CA CYS A 1042 -35.59 -53.08 141.75
C CYS A 1042 -35.86 -53.83 140.44
N PRO A 1043 -34.94 -54.71 139.98
CA PRO A 1043 -35.09 -55.39 138.70
C PRO A 1043 -36.23 -56.42 138.72
N ALA A 1044 -36.84 -56.67 137.57
CA ALA A 1044 -37.98 -57.57 137.46
C ALA A 1044 -37.64 -58.99 137.95
N GLY A 1045 -38.34 -59.47 138.98
CA GLY A 1045 -38.10 -60.76 139.62
C GLY A 1045 -37.30 -60.69 140.93
N ALA A 1046 -36.77 -59.52 141.28
CA ALA A 1046 -36.24 -59.23 142.61
C ALA A 1046 -37.37 -58.93 143.62
N ASN A 1047 -37.10 -59.18 144.89
CA ASN A 1047 -38.00 -58.88 146.00
C ASN A 1047 -37.20 -58.35 147.20
N ALA A 1048 -37.90 -57.81 148.19
CA ALA A 1048 -37.29 -57.20 149.37
C ALA A 1048 -36.31 -58.09 150.16
N ASN A 1049 -36.28 -59.41 149.90
CA ASN A 1049 -35.36 -60.35 150.56
C ASN A 1049 -34.03 -60.53 149.82
N ASN A 1050 -33.99 -60.34 148.50
CA ASN A 1050 -32.78 -60.44 147.69
C ASN A 1050 -32.31 -59.09 147.11
N ASP A 1051 -33.16 -58.06 147.17
CA ASP A 1051 -32.85 -56.68 146.83
C ASP A 1051 -33.60 -55.71 147.76
N ASN A 1052 -32.88 -54.93 148.56
CA ASN A 1052 -33.44 -54.00 149.53
C ASN A 1052 -33.96 -52.70 148.90
N ASP A 1053 -33.72 -52.47 147.60
CA ASP A 1053 -34.33 -51.38 146.84
C ASP A 1053 -35.73 -51.77 146.32
N CYS A 1054 -36.12 -53.05 146.44
CA CYS A 1054 -37.48 -53.52 146.19
C CYS A 1054 -38.41 -53.34 147.40
N ASN A 1055 -39.54 -52.67 147.20
CA ASN A 1055 -40.56 -52.50 148.25
C ASN A 1055 -41.26 -53.84 148.60
N ALA A 1056 -41.44 -54.10 149.91
CA ALA A 1056 -42.08 -55.32 150.40
C ALA A 1056 -43.58 -55.40 150.00
N GLN A 1057 -43.98 -56.49 149.34
CA GLN A 1057 -45.37 -56.76 148.92
C GLN A 1057 -45.83 -58.15 149.42
N CYS A 1058 -47.09 -58.28 149.88
CA CYS A 1058 -47.66 -59.56 150.33
C CYS A 1058 -47.84 -60.55 149.16
N ASN A 1059 -47.43 -61.81 149.35
CA ASN A 1059 -47.55 -62.97 148.42
C ASN A 1059 -46.52 -63.09 147.28
N ASN A 1060 -45.28 -62.60 147.42
CA ASN A 1060 -44.23 -62.75 146.38
C ASN A 1060 -42.95 -63.49 146.82
N GLY A 1061 -43.08 -64.49 147.71
CA GLY A 1061 -42.00 -65.37 148.18
C GLY A 1061 -41.64 -65.15 149.63
#